data_AF-A0A2V4VQT8-F1
#
_entry.id   AF-A0A2V4VQT8-F1
#
_cell.length_a   1.000
_cell.length_b   1.000
_cell.length_c   1.000
_cell.angle_alpha   90.00
_cell.angle_beta   90.00
_cell.angle_gamma   90.00
#
_symmetry.space_group_name_H-M   'P 1'
#
loop_
_entity.id
_entity.type
_entity.pdbx_description
1 polymer ?
#
loop_
_entity_poly.entity_id
_entity_poly.type
_entity_poly.pdbx_seq_one_letter_code
_entity_poly.pdbx_strand_id
1 'polypeptide(L)'
;AIQETFDAFFNPVKDPLKELNTAKSEENVKNVLQLIKLPEWLDLPEGFESLQPEEQEVVAYIVMSFASSDYDYKSKEEVQFAIEVGYEGLMAMLQTDPLLFQQHLNSFYSLISQTSEHMSYPGADLLQFVGQKYSKLSLVDKQLVSYIAQRISKDESLSMNDKYTIFLLLLMQYSSINEPATTGEMLAALNSIYVYQHSSEANTPDKKFPLDFGKLATITSNETKQEQLAQWMIAKKPVGGYTSYEEIQKAFNAFFAPPSDPTTPGSSTGSGSGGGGSSTPVATTKQEQIVVDVNGVNGTNLTKTPITRTTETNGVVKDLVKMTDTIAKQSVEKAKQLGTDTARIVIPDTKDAVSETRIEVPKTAVKELSDGSLKLEISTANAVISVPTKSIAGFDQDLYFRIVPLKKDSERNEVEERAKKEQVIQKAAPNSNVRVLARPVEIETNMQSREITLTLPLGNSLPTEATARQQALNKLAVYIEHSDGTKELVRGKLVKLTDGSEGIEFTVTKFSTFTLVSVDGLKATQQANPPYIQGFGTDFRPDAFVTRAQMAAMLARNLSGEAAMASTTAVSFADVAATHWAANEIEQARAAGIMNGLNSTVFAPEGSITRAQMATIAYRWMQQQANAEVTTGTASNVDATSTTTATGPATNATAAASFNDVPADLWAADAIAYVQSAGLMTGYQDGTFKPEGRLTRAEAVKVLNVLFKRTPLTGAGAPSFSDVPATHWAYADIEAAAQK
;
A
#
# COMPACT_ATOMS: atom_id res chain seq x y z
N ALA A 1 34.36 -7.65 -29.81
CA ALA A 1 34.57 -6.31 -29.24
C ALA A 1 35.11 -5.33 -30.28
N ILE A 2 36.44 -5.07 -30.40
CA ILE A 2 36.97 -3.99 -31.28
C ILE A 2 36.56 -4.16 -32.76
N GLN A 3 36.64 -5.39 -33.32
CA GLN A 3 36.24 -5.65 -34.70
C GLN A 3 34.73 -5.50 -34.91
N GLU A 4 33.90 -5.94 -33.96
CA GLU A 4 32.43 -5.74 -34.02
C GLU A 4 32.05 -4.26 -33.94
N THR A 5 32.71 -3.48 -33.08
CA THR A 5 32.51 -2.03 -32.99
C THR A 5 32.95 -1.34 -34.29
N PHE A 6 34.04 -1.79 -34.90
CA PHE A 6 34.51 -1.29 -36.19
C PHE A 6 33.52 -1.62 -37.32
N ASP A 7 33.04 -2.86 -37.40
CA ASP A 7 32.10 -3.30 -38.44
C ASP A 7 30.72 -2.63 -38.28
N ALA A 8 30.23 -2.44 -37.06
CA ALA A 8 28.98 -1.73 -36.76
C ALA A 8 29.04 -0.24 -37.16
N PHE A 9 30.21 0.39 -37.07
CA PHE A 9 30.40 1.77 -37.51
C PHE A 9 30.31 1.92 -39.04
N PHE A 10 30.83 0.94 -39.80
CA PHE A 10 30.81 0.97 -41.27
C PHE A 10 29.56 0.34 -41.91
N ASN A 11 28.83 -0.49 -41.16
CA ASN A 11 27.53 -1.06 -41.54
C ASN A 11 26.51 -0.79 -40.41
N PRO A 12 26.01 0.45 -40.26
CA PRO A 12 25.01 0.75 -39.25
C PRO A 12 23.72 0.00 -39.55
N VAL A 13 23.20 -0.68 -38.52
CA VAL A 13 21.86 -1.29 -38.53
C VAL A 13 20.85 -0.18 -38.80
N LYS A 14 20.19 -0.21 -39.97
CA LYS A 14 19.32 0.88 -40.42
C LYS A 14 17.91 0.79 -39.82
N ASP A 15 17.48 -0.42 -39.47
CA ASP A 15 16.18 -0.71 -38.89
C ASP A 15 16.31 -1.83 -37.86
N PRO A 16 16.75 -1.50 -36.62
CA PRO A 16 16.99 -2.49 -35.58
C PRO A 16 15.77 -3.33 -35.23
N LEU A 17 14.56 -2.75 -35.30
CA LEU A 17 13.31 -3.45 -35.01
C LEU A 17 13.04 -4.54 -36.05
N LYS A 18 13.19 -4.20 -37.34
CA LYS A 18 13.02 -5.18 -38.42
C LYS A 18 14.07 -6.30 -38.36
N GLU A 19 15.32 -5.96 -38.08
CA GLU A 19 16.38 -6.96 -37.92
C GLU A 19 16.13 -7.85 -36.68
N LEU A 20 15.57 -7.29 -35.60
CA LEU A 20 15.21 -8.06 -34.39
C LEU A 20 14.05 -9.02 -34.66
N ASN A 21 13.00 -8.58 -35.37
CA ASN A 21 11.92 -9.48 -35.79
C ASN A 21 12.41 -10.58 -36.74
N THR A 22 13.37 -10.26 -37.62
CA THR A 22 14.01 -11.26 -38.49
C THR A 22 14.78 -12.29 -37.64
N ALA A 23 15.64 -11.83 -36.73
CA ALA A 23 16.40 -12.70 -35.84
C ALA A 23 15.49 -13.58 -34.95
N LYS A 24 14.35 -13.02 -34.51
CA LYS A 24 13.33 -13.76 -33.77
C LYS A 24 12.69 -14.86 -34.62
N SER A 25 12.32 -14.57 -35.86
CA SER A 25 11.73 -15.57 -36.77
C SER A 25 12.69 -16.70 -37.16
N GLU A 26 14.00 -16.42 -37.12
CA GLU A 26 15.08 -17.38 -37.37
C GLU A 26 15.52 -18.14 -36.10
N GLU A 27 14.90 -17.87 -34.95
CA GLU A 27 15.25 -18.42 -33.64
C GLU A 27 16.73 -18.17 -33.25
N ASN A 28 17.30 -17.04 -33.69
CA ASN A 28 18.71 -16.72 -33.52
C ASN A 28 18.95 -15.82 -32.30
N VAL A 29 19.04 -16.44 -31.12
CA VAL A 29 19.25 -15.76 -29.82
C VAL A 29 20.49 -14.86 -29.81
N LYS A 30 21.58 -15.26 -30.47
CA LYS A 30 22.82 -14.47 -30.51
C LYS A 30 22.64 -13.15 -31.28
N ASN A 31 21.93 -13.21 -32.40
CA ASN A 31 21.59 -12.00 -33.15
C ASN A 31 20.61 -11.12 -32.36
N VAL A 32 19.62 -11.71 -31.66
CA VAL A 32 18.74 -10.95 -30.76
C VAL A 32 19.55 -10.24 -29.67
N LEU A 33 20.50 -10.92 -29.03
CA LEU A 33 21.38 -10.34 -28.01
C LEU A 33 22.21 -9.18 -28.57
N GLN A 34 22.79 -9.34 -29.76
CA GLN A 34 23.54 -8.28 -30.42
C GLN A 34 22.68 -7.06 -30.70
N LEU A 35 21.43 -7.27 -31.14
CA LEU A 35 20.50 -6.19 -31.48
C LEU A 35 20.00 -5.45 -30.23
N ILE A 36 19.63 -6.15 -29.15
CA ILE A 36 19.17 -5.48 -27.93
C ILE A 36 20.27 -4.64 -27.26
N LYS A 37 21.55 -4.95 -27.54
CA LYS A 37 22.73 -4.22 -27.06
C LYS A 37 23.17 -3.08 -27.97
N LEU A 38 22.42 -2.76 -29.04
CA LEU A 38 22.75 -1.64 -29.90
C LEU A 38 22.71 -0.32 -29.11
N PRO A 39 23.80 0.49 -29.15
CA PRO A 39 23.82 1.79 -28.48
C PRO A 39 22.69 2.69 -28.97
N GLU A 40 22.11 3.48 -28.07
CA GLU A 40 21.09 4.50 -28.37
C GLU A 40 19.76 3.99 -28.96
N TRP A 41 19.53 2.66 -29.00
CA TRP A 41 18.25 2.11 -29.45
C TRP A 41 17.29 1.76 -28.31
N LEU A 42 17.77 1.03 -27.30
CA LEU A 42 16.99 0.54 -26.16
C LEU A 42 17.63 0.98 -24.84
N ASP A 43 16.80 1.20 -23.82
CA ASP A 43 17.23 1.63 -22.49
C ASP A 43 17.35 0.38 -21.59
N LEU A 44 18.50 -0.30 -21.65
CA LEU A 44 18.69 -1.56 -20.93
C LEU A 44 18.58 -1.36 -19.40
N PRO A 45 17.98 -2.31 -18.66
CA PRO A 45 17.88 -2.24 -17.20
C PRO A 45 19.22 -2.04 -16.51
N GLU A 46 19.23 -1.26 -15.43
CA GLU A 46 20.44 -1.02 -14.64
C GLU A 46 21.03 -2.34 -14.15
N GLY A 47 22.29 -2.62 -14.48
CA GLY A 47 22.98 -3.86 -14.13
C GLY A 47 22.92 -4.96 -15.21
N PHE A 48 22.17 -4.79 -16.31
CA PHE A 48 22.16 -5.74 -17.43
C PHE A 48 23.57 -6.00 -17.98
N GLU A 49 24.38 -4.95 -18.19
CA GLU A 49 25.75 -5.08 -18.68
C GLU A 49 26.70 -5.77 -17.68
N SER A 50 26.30 -5.89 -16.41
CA SER A 50 27.06 -6.60 -15.37
C SER A 50 26.73 -8.08 -15.27
N LEU A 51 25.70 -8.56 -15.98
CA LEU A 51 25.34 -9.97 -16.06
C LEU A 51 26.42 -10.78 -16.77
N GLN A 52 26.53 -12.07 -16.43
CA GLN A 52 27.35 -13.02 -17.16
C GLN A 52 26.83 -13.18 -18.61
N PRO A 53 27.68 -13.55 -19.58
CA PRO A 53 27.26 -13.74 -20.97
C PRO A 53 26.07 -14.70 -21.10
N GLU A 54 26.06 -15.79 -20.35
CA GLU A 54 24.98 -16.79 -20.35
C GLU A 54 23.67 -16.23 -19.77
N GLU A 55 23.76 -15.30 -18.82
CA GLU A 55 22.61 -14.59 -18.23
C GLU A 55 22.04 -13.55 -19.20
N GLN A 56 22.89 -12.84 -19.95
CA GLN A 56 22.45 -11.94 -21.02
C GLN A 56 21.76 -12.71 -22.16
N GLU A 57 22.28 -13.89 -22.52
CA GLU A 57 21.66 -14.78 -23.51
C GLU A 57 20.26 -15.24 -23.07
N VAL A 58 20.01 -15.42 -21.77
CA VAL A 58 18.68 -15.76 -21.24
C VAL A 58 17.68 -14.62 -21.48
N VAL A 59 18.08 -13.37 -21.21
CA VAL A 59 17.19 -12.21 -21.51
C VAL A 59 16.91 -12.11 -23.00
N ALA A 60 17.92 -12.31 -23.86
CA ALA A 60 17.71 -12.34 -25.31
C ALA A 60 16.78 -13.48 -25.76
N TYR A 61 16.92 -14.67 -25.17
CA TYR A 61 16.01 -15.78 -25.41
C TYR A 61 14.58 -15.44 -25.00
N ILE A 62 14.39 -14.71 -23.90
CA ILE A 62 13.07 -14.25 -23.46
C ILE A 62 12.50 -13.24 -24.44
N VAL A 63 13.26 -12.21 -24.83
CA VAL A 63 12.82 -11.26 -25.87
C VAL A 63 12.40 -11.98 -27.15
N MET A 64 13.12 -13.03 -27.53
CA MET A 64 12.77 -13.85 -28.69
C MET A 64 11.46 -14.65 -28.51
N SER A 65 11.22 -15.19 -27.31
CA SER A 65 10.14 -16.16 -27.05
C SER A 65 8.90 -15.56 -26.36
N PHE A 66 8.97 -14.31 -25.90
CA PHE A 66 7.93 -13.66 -25.10
C PHE A 66 6.62 -13.52 -25.89
N ALA A 67 6.72 -13.15 -27.16
CA ALA A 67 5.60 -13.17 -28.12
C ALA A 67 5.69 -14.40 -29.04
N SER A 68 4.55 -14.84 -29.56
CA SER A 68 4.49 -15.99 -30.47
C SER A 68 5.37 -15.78 -31.71
N SER A 69 5.89 -16.85 -32.31
CA SER A 69 6.87 -16.74 -33.41
C SER A 69 6.36 -15.94 -34.62
N ASP A 70 5.05 -15.92 -34.84
CA ASP A 70 4.34 -15.17 -35.88
C ASP A 70 3.98 -13.72 -35.50
N TYR A 71 4.25 -13.31 -34.26
CA TYR A 71 4.09 -11.92 -33.80
C TYR A 71 5.39 -11.14 -33.98
N ASP A 72 5.37 -10.16 -34.87
CA ASP A 72 6.42 -9.14 -34.97
C ASP A 72 6.20 -8.06 -33.92
N TYR A 73 7.26 -7.69 -33.20
CA TYR A 73 7.25 -6.50 -32.37
C TYR A 73 6.98 -5.27 -33.24
N LYS A 74 6.03 -4.44 -32.81
CA LYS A 74 5.53 -3.30 -33.59
C LYS A 74 6.27 -2.01 -33.27
N SER A 75 6.93 -1.94 -32.11
CA SER A 75 7.67 -0.76 -31.68
C SER A 75 8.84 -1.14 -30.76
N LYS A 76 9.75 -0.19 -30.54
CA LYS A 76 10.85 -0.37 -29.58
C LYS A 76 10.34 -0.54 -28.15
N GLU A 77 9.19 0.05 -27.83
CA GLU A 77 8.56 -0.05 -26.50
C GLU A 77 8.07 -1.46 -26.20
N GLU A 78 7.59 -2.21 -27.21
CA GLU A 78 7.26 -3.63 -27.03
C GLU A 78 8.53 -4.46 -26.74
N VAL A 79 9.62 -4.20 -27.48
CA VAL A 79 10.91 -4.87 -27.23
C VAL A 79 11.45 -4.53 -25.84
N GLN A 80 11.37 -3.26 -25.44
CA GLN A 80 11.78 -2.76 -24.13
C GLN A 80 11.01 -3.48 -23.01
N PHE A 81 9.69 -3.59 -23.14
CA PHE A 81 8.86 -4.31 -22.18
C PHE A 81 9.25 -5.79 -22.05
N ALA A 82 9.53 -6.47 -23.18
CA ALA A 82 9.98 -7.86 -23.15
C ALA A 82 11.34 -8.02 -22.45
N ILE A 83 12.25 -7.03 -22.59
CA ILE A 83 13.53 -7.00 -21.88
C ILE A 83 13.31 -6.85 -20.37
N GLU A 84 12.46 -5.92 -19.94
CA GLU A 84 12.17 -5.68 -18.52
C GLU A 84 11.57 -6.91 -17.84
N VAL A 85 10.59 -7.55 -18.49
CA VAL A 85 10.00 -8.80 -18.01
C VAL A 85 11.07 -9.89 -17.88
N GLY A 86 11.91 -10.05 -18.92
CA GLY A 86 12.95 -11.07 -18.91
C GLY A 86 14.03 -10.82 -17.87
N TYR A 87 14.43 -9.56 -17.69
CA TYR A 87 15.41 -9.15 -16.69
C TYR A 87 14.91 -9.39 -15.26
N GLU A 88 13.70 -8.93 -14.91
CA GLU A 88 13.15 -9.14 -13.56
C GLU A 88 12.95 -10.62 -13.23
N GLY A 89 12.49 -11.42 -14.19
CA GLY A 89 12.35 -12.87 -14.00
C GLY A 89 13.70 -13.57 -13.78
N LEU A 90 14.74 -13.17 -14.52
CA LEU A 90 16.09 -13.66 -14.32
C LEU A 90 16.67 -13.22 -12.96
N MET A 91 16.51 -11.95 -12.59
CA MET A 91 17.00 -11.42 -11.32
C MET A 91 16.36 -12.13 -10.12
N ALA A 92 15.07 -12.47 -10.21
CA ALA A 92 14.43 -13.33 -9.22
C ALA A 92 15.14 -14.67 -9.10
N MET A 93 15.45 -15.35 -10.20
CA MET A 93 16.08 -16.68 -10.18
C MET A 93 17.52 -16.69 -9.67
N LEU A 94 18.28 -15.63 -9.95
CA LEU A 94 19.66 -15.49 -9.50
C LEU A 94 19.74 -15.21 -7.99
N GLN A 95 18.64 -14.76 -7.38
CA GLN A 95 18.66 -14.34 -5.99
C GLN A 95 18.58 -15.51 -5.00
N THR A 96 19.49 -15.48 -4.02
CA THR A 96 19.54 -16.45 -2.91
C THR A 96 18.89 -15.93 -1.63
N ASP A 97 18.81 -14.60 -1.47
CA ASP A 97 18.13 -13.94 -0.38
C ASP A 97 16.59 -14.02 -0.56
N PRO A 98 15.84 -14.58 0.41
CA PRO A 98 14.40 -14.76 0.25
C PRO A 98 13.60 -13.46 0.08
N LEU A 99 14.05 -12.36 0.68
CA LEU A 99 13.35 -11.08 0.62
C LEU A 99 13.52 -10.43 -0.74
N LEU A 100 14.77 -10.38 -1.24
CA LEU A 100 15.07 -9.83 -2.56
C LEU A 100 14.50 -10.73 -3.67
N PHE A 101 14.49 -12.06 -3.47
CA PHE A 101 13.81 -12.98 -4.38
C PHE A 101 12.32 -12.63 -4.49
N GLN A 102 11.65 -12.45 -3.35
CA GLN A 102 10.24 -12.11 -3.29
C GLN A 102 9.96 -10.73 -3.91
N GLN A 103 10.88 -9.77 -3.79
CA GLN A 103 10.77 -8.46 -4.42
C GLN A 103 10.81 -8.57 -5.94
N HIS A 104 11.82 -9.23 -6.51
CA HIS A 104 11.89 -9.44 -7.97
C HIS A 104 10.74 -10.29 -8.49
N LEU A 105 10.28 -11.28 -7.71
CA LEU A 105 9.08 -12.06 -8.05
C LEU A 105 7.82 -11.18 -8.13
N ASN A 106 7.67 -10.22 -7.21
CA ASN A 106 6.57 -9.26 -7.24
C ASN A 106 6.66 -8.34 -8.47
N SER A 107 7.85 -7.79 -8.75
CA SER A 107 8.10 -6.93 -9.92
C SER A 107 7.79 -7.68 -11.21
N PHE A 108 8.30 -8.92 -11.33
CA PHE A 108 8.06 -9.80 -12.48
C PHE A 108 6.57 -10.00 -12.75
N TYR A 109 5.80 -10.47 -11.75
CA TYR A 109 4.36 -10.68 -11.95
C TYR A 109 3.57 -9.38 -12.15
N SER A 110 4.06 -8.26 -11.61
CA SER A 110 3.50 -6.93 -11.88
C SER A 110 3.67 -6.53 -13.35
N LEU A 111 4.86 -6.72 -13.93
CA LEU A 111 5.10 -6.49 -15.35
C LEU A 111 4.26 -7.43 -16.21
N ILE A 112 4.26 -8.73 -15.90
CA ILE A 112 3.44 -9.73 -16.60
C ILE A 112 1.95 -9.35 -16.61
N SER A 113 1.43 -8.73 -15.55
CA SER A 113 0.03 -8.27 -15.48
C SER A 113 -0.33 -7.15 -16.48
N GLN A 114 0.67 -6.46 -17.04
CA GLN A 114 0.52 -5.36 -17.99
C GLN A 114 0.71 -5.81 -19.45
N THR A 115 0.95 -7.10 -19.71
CA THR A 115 1.34 -7.58 -21.06
C THR A 115 0.36 -7.19 -22.16
N SER A 116 -0.96 -7.29 -21.93
CA SER A 116 -1.98 -6.92 -22.92
C SER A 116 -2.14 -5.41 -23.14
N GLU A 117 -1.60 -4.59 -22.22
CA GLU A 117 -1.54 -3.13 -22.36
C GLU A 117 -0.40 -2.73 -23.32
N HIS A 118 0.66 -3.56 -23.38
CA HIS A 118 1.83 -3.33 -24.23
C HIS A 118 1.76 -4.06 -25.57
N MET A 119 1.17 -5.26 -25.63
CA MET A 119 1.19 -6.12 -26.81
C MET A 119 -0.18 -6.75 -27.06
N SER A 120 -0.59 -6.80 -28.32
CA SER A 120 -1.88 -7.37 -28.72
C SER A 120 -1.67 -8.65 -29.54
N TYR A 121 -1.50 -9.79 -28.85
CA TYR A 121 -1.43 -11.14 -29.41
C TYR A 121 -2.15 -12.15 -28.50
N PRO A 122 -2.56 -13.33 -29.00
CA PRO A 122 -3.36 -14.29 -28.22
C PRO A 122 -2.76 -14.71 -26.86
N GLY A 123 -1.43 -14.70 -26.72
CA GLY A 123 -0.75 -15.03 -25.46
C GLY A 123 -0.73 -13.88 -24.44
N ALA A 124 -0.96 -12.63 -24.86
CA ALA A 124 -0.86 -11.46 -23.99
C ALA A 124 -1.92 -11.48 -22.88
N ASP A 125 -3.16 -11.87 -23.21
CA ASP A 125 -4.26 -11.97 -22.24
C ASP A 125 -3.99 -13.06 -21.18
N LEU A 126 -3.35 -14.16 -21.59
CA LEU A 126 -2.96 -15.24 -20.70
C LEU A 126 -1.90 -14.77 -19.69
N LEU A 127 -0.88 -14.05 -20.16
CA LEU A 127 0.16 -13.49 -19.31
C LEU A 127 -0.42 -12.43 -18.37
N GLN A 128 -1.27 -11.52 -18.87
CA GLN A 128 -1.99 -10.59 -18.01
C GLN A 128 -2.78 -11.31 -16.93
N PHE A 129 -3.54 -12.36 -17.29
CA PHE A 129 -4.30 -13.17 -16.32
C PHE A 129 -3.39 -13.78 -15.25
N VAL A 130 -2.24 -14.34 -15.65
CA VAL A 130 -1.25 -14.91 -14.73
C VAL A 130 -0.75 -13.86 -13.74
N GLY A 131 -0.36 -12.67 -14.21
CA GLY A 131 0.11 -11.58 -13.34
C GLY A 131 -0.98 -11.07 -12.39
N GLN A 132 -2.21 -10.91 -12.89
CA GLN A 132 -3.36 -10.53 -12.07
C GLN A 132 -3.76 -11.61 -11.05
N LYS A 133 -3.56 -12.89 -11.38
CA LYS A 133 -3.76 -13.99 -10.44
C LYS A 133 -2.77 -13.90 -9.29
N TYR A 134 -1.50 -13.60 -9.58
CA TYR A 134 -0.49 -13.40 -8.54
C TYR A 134 -0.85 -12.28 -7.56
N SER A 135 -1.31 -11.14 -8.08
CA SER A 135 -1.55 -9.94 -7.26
C SER A 135 -2.62 -10.17 -6.20
N LYS A 136 -3.62 -11.01 -6.51
CA LYS A 136 -4.75 -11.39 -5.65
C LYS A 136 -4.42 -12.43 -4.59
N LEU A 137 -3.30 -13.14 -4.71
CA LEU A 137 -2.90 -14.16 -3.75
C LEU A 137 -2.74 -13.60 -2.34
N SER A 138 -3.18 -14.38 -1.34
CA SER A 138 -2.93 -14.09 0.06
C SER A 138 -1.43 -14.14 0.37
N LEU A 139 -1.01 -13.56 1.51
CA LEU A 139 0.41 -13.56 1.90
C LEU A 139 0.99 -14.99 1.97
N VAL A 140 0.25 -15.94 2.57
CA VAL A 140 0.69 -17.34 2.68
C VAL A 140 0.76 -18.03 1.32
N ASP A 141 -0.14 -17.71 0.38
CA ASP A 141 -0.08 -18.23 -0.99
C ASP A 141 1.12 -17.65 -1.74
N LYS A 142 1.40 -16.35 -1.61
CA LYS A 142 2.59 -15.70 -2.21
C LYS A 142 3.89 -16.31 -1.66
N GLN A 143 3.95 -16.57 -0.36
CA GLN A 143 5.07 -17.27 0.26
C GLN A 143 5.24 -18.69 -0.29
N LEU A 144 4.14 -19.41 -0.52
CA LEU A 144 4.18 -20.77 -1.05
C LEU A 144 4.63 -20.78 -2.52
N VAL A 145 4.10 -19.87 -3.34
CA VAL A 145 4.52 -19.66 -4.73
C VAL A 145 5.99 -19.26 -4.78
N SER A 146 6.44 -18.34 -3.92
CA SER A 146 7.85 -17.94 -3.82
C SER A 146 8.73 -19.12 -3.44
N TYR A 147 8.30 -19.96 -2.50
CA TYR A 147 9.04 -21.17 -2.14
C TYR A 147 9.15 -22.14 -3.32
N ILE A 148 8.07 -22.41 -4.03
CA ILE A 148 8.06 -23.28 -5.21
C ILE A 148 8.98 -22.70 -6.29
N ALA A 149 8.90 -21.41 -6.55
CA ALA A 149 9.72 -20.69 -7.51
C ALA A 149 11.22 -20.77 -7.18
N GLN A 150 11.60 -20.63 -5.91
CA GLN A 150 12.99 -20.81 -5.45
C GLN A 150 13.50 -22.24 -5.61
N ARG A 151 12.62 -23.23 -5.53
CA ARG A 151 13.00 -24.63 -5.77
C ARG A 151 13.29 -24.87 -7.24
N ILE A 152 12.45 -24.33 -8.12
CA ILE A 152 12.64 -24.40 -9.57
C ILE A 152 13.95 -23.72 -9.97
N SER A 153 14.25 -22.52 -9.44
CA SER A 153 15.49 -21.82 -9.78
C SER A 153 16.76 -22.59 -9.40
N LYS A 154 16.68 -23.40 -8.33
CA LYS A 154 17.77 -24.24 -7.82
C LYS A 154 17.82 -25.65 -8.42
N ASP A 155 16.90 -26.01 -9.32
CA ASP A 155 16.90 -27.34 -9.93
C ASP A 155 18.00 -27.44 -11.00
N GLU A 156 19.08 -28.15 -10.71
CA GLU A 156 20.23 -28.28 -11.63
C GLU A 156 19.91 -29.16 -12.85
N SER A 157 18.80 -29.90 -12.84
CA SER A 157 18.38 -30.71 -13.99
C SER A 157 17.73 -29.90 -15.12
N LEU A 158 17.32 -28.67 -14.83
CA LEU A 158 16.65 -27.77 -15.77
C LEU A 158 17.62 -26.74 -16.34
N SER A 159 17.52 -26.48 -17.65
CA SER A 159 18.21 -25.33 -18.24
C SER A 159 17.62 -24.02 -17.71
N MET A 160 18.35 -22.90 -17.81
CA MET A 160 17.83 -21.61 -17.37
C MET A 160 16.56 -21.20 -18.15
N ASN A 161 16.48 -21.57 -19.43
CA ASN A 161 15.30 -21.34 -20.26
C ASN A 161 14.09 -22.17 -19.81
N ASP A 162 14.30 -23.44 -19.42
CA ASP A 162 13.24 -24.29 -18.87
C ASP A 162 12.74 -23.75 -17.53
N LYS A 163 13.67 -23.33 -16.66
CA LYS A 163 13.35 -22.69 -15.37
C LYS A 163 12.48 -21.46 -15.60
N TYR A 164 12.87 -20.60 -16.53
CA TYR A 164 12.12 -19.41 -16.87
C TYR A 164 10.71 -19.72 -17.38
N THR A 165 10.60 -20.67 -18.30
CA THR A 165 9.29 -21.08 -18.86
C THR A 165 8.35 -21.61 -17.77
N ILE A 166 8.87 -22.46 -16.87
CA ILE A 166 8.09 -22.99 -15.75
C ILE A 166 7.71 -21.86 -14.78
N PHE A 167 8.63 -20.94 -14.51
CA PHE A 167 8.42 -19.80 -13.63
C PHE A 167 7.36 -18.84 -14.17
N LEU A 168 7.37 -18.56 -15.48
CA LEU A 168 6.39 -17.73 -16.18
C LEU A 168 4.97 -18.33 -16.08
N LEU A 169 4.85 -19.65 -16.21
CA LEU A 169 3.56 -20.35 -16.21
C LEU A 169 3.21 -20.96 -14.84
N LEU A 170 3.98 -20.68 -13.79
CA LEU A 170 3.84 -21.30 -12.48
C LEU A 170 2.41 -21.18 -11.93
N LEU A 171 1.81 -20.00 -12.07
CA LEU A 171 0.47 -19.74 -11.57
C LEU A 171 -0.66 -20.35 -12.39
N MET A 172 -0.39 -20.86 -13.59
CA MET A 172 -1.39 -21.63 -14.34
C MET A 172 -1.73 -22.94 -13.63
N GLN A 173 -0.74 -23.55 -12.99
CA GLN A 173 -0.88 -24.84 -12.31
C GLN A 173 -1.11 -24.69 -10.80
N TYR A 174 -0.73 -23.56 -10.22
CA TYR A 174 -0.97 -23.26 -8.82
C TYR A 174 -2.43 -22.85 -8.55
N SER A 175 -3.05 -23.43 -7.53
CA SER A 175 -4.37 -23.02 -7.03
C SER A 175 -4.24 -22.57 -5.57
N SER A 176 -4.75 -21.37 -5.26
CA SER A 176 -4.71 -20.78 -3.92
C SER A 176 -5.43 -21.65 -2.90
N ILE A 177 -4.91 -21.72 -1.68
CA ILE A 177 -5.58 -22.41 -0.57
C ILE A 177 -6.68 -21.54 0.07
N ASN A 178 -6.62 -20.22 -0.13
CA ASN A 178 -7.49 -19.25 0.52
C ASN A 178 -8.67 -18.77 -0.33
N GLU A 179 -8.51 -18.69 -1.65
CA GLU A 179 -9.59 -18.31 -2.57
C GLU A 179 -10.77 -19.30 -2.66
N PRO A 180 -10.59 -20.63 -2.57
CA PRO A 180 -11.67 -21.59 -2.80
C PRO A 180 -12.92 -21.36 -1.97
N ALA A 181 -14.07 -21.24 -2.65
CA ALA A 181 -15.39 -21.14 -2.04
C ALA A 181 -16.20 -22.44 -2.18
N THR A 182 -15.80 -23.30 -3.12
CA THR A 182 -16.44 -24.58 -3.40
C THR A 182 -15.52 -25.76 -3.08
N THR A 183 -16.13 -26.93 -2.82
CA THR A 183 -15.41 -28.19 -2.60
C THR A 183 -14.45 -28.51 -3.76
N GLY A 184 -14.89 -28.27 -5.01
CA GLY A 184 -14.07 -28.54 -6.20
C GLY A 184 -12.83 -27.67 -6.28
N GLU A 185 -12.96 -26.37 -6.02
CA GLU A 185 -11.82 -25.44 -5.97
C GLU A 185 -10.84 -25.78 -4.85
N MET A 186 -11.34 -26.17 -3.67
CA MET A 186 -10.48 -26.54 -2.55
C MET A 186 -9.74 -27.85 -2.84
N LEU A 187 -10.40 -28.80 -3.50
CA LEU A 187 -9.75 -30.04 -3.93
C LEU A 187 -8.67 -29.76 -4.97
N ALA A 188 -8.91 -28.84 -5.92
CA ALA A 188 -7.89 -28.39 -6.88
C ALA A 188 -6.69 -27.74 -6.17
N ALA A 189 -6.93 -26.90 -5.16
CA ALA A 189 -5.88 -26.32 -4.32
C ALA A 189 -5.03 -27.40 -3.62
N LEU A 190 -5.67 -28.31 -2.88
CA LEU A 190 -4.99 -29.40 -2.18
C LEU A 190 -4.16 -30.28 -3.12
N ASN A 191 -4.73 -30.65 -4.27
CA ASN A 191 -4.03 -31.48 -5.27
C ASN A 191 -2.87 -30.73 -5.93
N SER A 192 -3.04 -29.45 -6.28
CA SER A 192 -1.94 -28.65 -6.87
C SER A 192 -0.76 -28.55 -5.92
N ILE A 193 -1.01 -28.27 -4.64
CA ILE A 193 0.04 -28.16 -3.60
C ILE A 193 0.70 -29.53 -3.36
N TYR A 194 -0.07 -30.62 -3.36
CA TYR A 194 0.47 -31.97 -3.24
C TYR A 194 1.40 -32.36 -4.39
N VAL A 195 1.06 -31.97 -5.63
CA VAL A 195 1.94 -32.20 -6.79
C VAL A 195 3.26 -31.44 -6.64
N TYR A 196 3.23 -30.18 -6.17
CA TYR A 196 4.44 -29.41 -5.89
C TYR A 196 5.26 -29.99 -4.74
N GLN A 197 4.61 -30.45 -3.66
CA GLN A 197 5.28 -31.16 -2.59
C GLN A 197 6.03 -32.38 -3.15
N HIS A 198 5.31 -33.27 -3.85
CA HIS A 198 5.88 -34.54 -4.29
C HIS A 198 7.01 -34.36 -5.30
N SER A 199 6.83 -33.46 -6.28
CA SER A 199 7.88 -33.15 -7.27
C SER A 199 9.11 -32.52 -6.62
N SER A 200 8.92 -31.54 -5.74
CA SER A 200 10.06 -30.87 -5.09
C SER A 200 10.82 -31.80 -4.14
N GLU A 201 10.14 -32.66 -3.39
CA GLU A 201 10.78 -33.62 -2.49
C GLU A 201 11.45 -34.78 -3.26
N ALA A 202 10.95 -35.15 -4.44
CA ALA A 202 11.62 -36.13 -5.31
C ALA A 202 12.95 -35.60 -5.85
N ASN A 203 12.99 -34.32 -6.27
CA ASN A 203 14.21 -33.70 -6.81
C ASN A 203 15.21 -33.32 -5.69
N THR A 204 14.74 -33.11 -4.46
CA THR A 204 15.58 -32.72 -3.32
C THR A 204 15.16 -33.41 -2.01
N PRO A 205 15.45 -34.72 -1.85
CA PRO A 205 14.93 -35.54 -0.76
C PRO A 205 15.25 -35.02 0.65
N ASP A 206 16.36 -34.32 0.81
CA ASP A 206 16.86 -33.84 2.10
C ASP A 206 16.15 -32.57 2.60
N LYS A 207 15.34 -31.91 1.76
CA LYS A 207 14.65 -30.67 2.13
C LYS A 207 13.15 -30.85 2.01
N LYS A 208 12.46 -30.84 3.15
CA LYS A 208 11.01 -30.98 3.22
C LYS A 208 10.24 -29.80 2.62
N PHE A 209 9.09 -30.09 2.03
CA PHE A 209 8.14 -29.06 1.63
C PHE A 209 7.50 -28.42 2.89
N PRO A 210 7.12 -27.13 2.87
CA PRO A 210 6.58 -26.44 4.04
C PRO A 210 5.24 -27.00 4.52
N LEU A 211 4.53 -27.71 3.63
CA LEU A 211 3.28 -28.42 3.91
C LEU A 211 3.49 -29.92 3.64
N ASP A 212 2.92 -30.75 4.49
CA ASP A 212 2.88 -32.20 4.31
C ASP A 212 1.44 -32.68 4.07
N PHE A 213 1.11 -32.81 2.79
CA PHE A 213 -0.13 -33.38 2.30
C PHE A 213 0.04 -34.84 1.85
N GLY A 214 1.09 -35.53 2.29
CA GLY A 214 1.36 -36.95 1.97
C GLY A 214 0.18 -37.88 2.23
N LYS A 215 -0.67 -37.56 3.21
CA LYS A 215 -1.88 -38.33 3.53
C LYS A 215 -2.96 -38.29 2.44
N LEU A 216 -2.91 -37.37 1.48
CA LEU A 216 -3.81 -37.39 0.32
C LEU A 216 -3.69 -38.71 -0.46
N ALA A 217 -2.49 -39.29 -0.53
CA ALA A 217 -2.25 -40.60 -1.16
C ALA A 217 -3.10 -41.73 -0.55
N THR A 218 -3.48 -41.61 0.72
CA THR A 218 -4.30 -42.64 1.42
C THR A 218 -5.77 -42.59 1.05
N ILE A 219 -6.22 -41.51 0.41
CA ILE A 219 -7.63 -41.30 0.02
C ILE A 219 -7.78 -41.06 -1.49
N THR A 220 -6.73 -41.25 -2.31
CA THR A 220 -6.75 -40.99 -3.76
C THR A 220 -7.86 -41.76 -4.48
N SER A 221 -8.17 -42.99 -4.06
CA SER A 221 -9.23 -43.81 -4.66
C SER A 221 -10.61 -43.63 -4.02
N ASN A 222 -10.77 -42.68 -3.08
CA ASN A 222 -12.02 -42.46 -2.34
C ASN A 222 -12.51 -41.02 -2.54
N GLU A 223 -13.26 -40.81 -3.62
CA GLU A 223 -13.82 -39.50 -4.00
C GLU A 223 -14.63 -38.87 -2.85
N THR A 224 -15.45 -39.65 -2.15
CA THR A 224 -16.23 -39.16 -1.00
C THR A 224 -15.35 -38.61 0.11
N LYS A 225 -14.24 -39.29 0.44
CA LYS A 225 -13.29 -38.78 1.47
C LYS A 225 -12.54 -37.54 1.00
N GLN A 226 -12.25 -37.42 -0.30
CA GLN A 226 -11.63 -36.21 -0.85
C GLN A 226 -12.56 -35.01 -0.78
N GLU A 227 -13.83 -35.20 -1.14
CA GLU A 227 -14.86 -34.16 -0.99
C GLU A 227 -15.05 -33.77 0.48
N GLN A 228 -15.09 -34.74 1.40
CA GLN A 228 -15.17 -34.48 2.83
C GLN A 228 -13.96 -33.72 3.36
N LEU A 229 -12.74 -34.04 2.89
CA LEU A 229 -11.54 -33.29 3.24
C LEU A 229 -11.61 -31.85 2.72
N ALA A 230 -12.03 -31.65 1.48
CA ALA A 230 -12.17 -30.32 0.90
C ALA A 230 -13.23 -29.48 1.65
N GLN A 231 -14.40 -30.06 1.94
CA GLN A 231 -15.41 -29.43 2.78
C GLN A 231 -14.90 -29.11 4.19
N TRP A 232 -14.13 -30.03 4.79
CA TRP A 232 -13.50 -29.83 6.08
C TRP A 232 -12.51 -28.66 6.05
N MET A 233 -11.65 -28.60 5.03
CA MET A 233 -10.68 -27.50 4.87
C MET A 233 -11.39 -26.16 4.63
N ILE A 234 -12.54 -26.13 3.95
CA ILE A 234 -13.36 -24.91 3.84
C ILE A 234 -13.97 -24.56 5.20
N ALA A 235 -14.55 -25.52 5.90
CA ALA A 235 -15.21 -25.30 7.19
C ALA A 235 -14.23 -24.92 8.33
N LYS A 236 -12.96 -25.32 8.23
CA LYS A 236 -11.89 -24.97 9.17
C LYS A 236 -11.07 -23.76 8.72
N LYS A 237 -11.30 -23.24 7.52
CA LYS A 237 -10.66 -22.02 7.05
C LYS A 237 -11.10 -20.84 7.93
N PRO A 238 -10.18 -20.09 8.54
CA PRO A 238 -10.52 -18.91 9.31
C PRO A 238 -11.22 -17.86 8.44
N VAL A 239 -11.98 -16.95 9.07
CA VAL A 239 -12.52 -15.77 8.40
C VAL A 239 -11.32 -14.94 7.89
N GLY A 240 -11.27 -14.64 6.59
CA GLY A 240 -10.11 -14.00 5.96
C GLY A 240 -9.01 -14.97 5.46
N GLY A 241 -9.20 -16.28 5.62
CA GLY A 241 -8.28 -17.31 5.15
C GLY A 241 -7.25 -17.76 6.19
N TYR A 242 -6.52 -18.81 5.83
CA TYR A 242 -5.31 -19.25 6.51
C TYR A 242 -4.20 -18.20 6.43
N THR A 243 -3.51 -17.95 7.54
CA THR A 243 -2.46 -16.93 7.64
C THR A 243 -1.04 -17.52 7.70
N SER A 244 -0.91 -18.83 7.92
CA SER A 244 0.38 -19.51 8.00
C SER A 244 0.33 -20.97 7.54
N TYR A 245 1.49 -21.54 7.22
CA TYR A 245 1.60 -22.97 6.92
C TYR A 245 1.17 -23.86 8.09
N GLU A 246 1.40 -23.42 9.32
CA GLU A 246 1.01 -24.18 10.52
C GLU A 246 -0.51 -24.32 10.60
N GLU A 247 -1.26 -23.25 10.31
CA GLU A 247 -2.74 -23.30 10.32
C GLU A 247 -3.28 -24.24 9.25
N ILE A 248 -2.74 -24.17 8.04
CA ILE A 248 -3.10 -25.05 6.91
C ILE A 248 -2.81 -26.50 7.31
N GLN A 249 -1.60 -26.77 7.79
CA GLN A 249 -1.15 -28.11 8.15
C GLN A 249 -1.97 -28.70 9.30
N LYS A 250 -2.32 -27.88 10.30
CA LYS A 250 -3.13 -28.28 11.44
C LYS A 250 -4.54 -28.65 11.02
N ALA A 251 -5.18 -27.84 10.17
CA ALA A 251 -6.50 -28.11 9.63
C ALA A 251 -6.49 -29.42 8.81
N PHE A 252 -5.51 -29.60 7.93
CA PHE A 252 -5.35 -30.80 7.12
C PHE A 252 -5.15 -32.05 7.98
N ASN A 253 -4.20 -32.01 8.92
CA ASN A 253 -3.91 -33.15 9.78
C ASN A 253 -5.08 -33.57 10.67
N ALA A 254 -5.89 -32.61 11.13
CA ALA A 254 -7.04 -32.88 11.98
C ALA A 254 -8.12 -33.72 11.28
N PHE A 255 -8.24 -33.65 9.95
CA PHE A 255 -9.17 -34.51 9.20
C PHE A 255 -8.80 -35.99 9.30
N PHE A 256 -7.51 -36.31 9.35
CA PHE A 256 -7.01 -37.68 9.43
C PHE A 256 -6.80 -38.19 10.86
N ALA A 257 -7.13 -37.37 11.87
CA ALA A 257 -7.07 -37.80 13.27
C ALA A 257 -8.26 -38.72 13.58
N PRO A 258 -8.09 -39.72 14.48
CA PRO A 258 -9.20 -40.55 14.92
C PRO A 258 -10.30 -39.70 15.58
N PRO A 259 -11.59 -40.05 15.41
CA PRO A 259 -12.69 -39.29 15.99
C PRO A 259 -12.57 -39.26 17.52
N SER A 260 -12.55 -38.07 18.11
CA SER A 260 -12.66 -37.88 19.55
C SER A 260 -14.13 -38.08 19.95
N ASP A 261 -14.44 -39.22 20.56
CA ASP A 261 -15.77 -39.55 21.08
C ASP A 261 -16.26 -38.49 22.09
N PRO A 262 -17.41 -37.84 21.86
CA PRO A 262 -18.11 -37.09 22.87
C PRO A 262 -19.18 -37.98 23.53
N THR A 263 -19.20 -37.97 24.87
CA THR A 263 -20.29 -38.42 25.77
C THR A 263 -20.36 -39.89 26.22
N THR A 264 -19.94 -40.14 27.47
CA THR A 264 -20.74 -40.92 28.44
C THR A 264 -20.50 -40.39 29.86
N PRO A 265 -21.53 -39.97 30.64
CA PRO A 265 -21.39 -39.60 32.03
C PRO A 265 -21.49 -40.82 32.96
N GLY A 266 -20.47 -41.01 33.80
CA GLY A 266 -20.53 -41.61 35.14
C GLY A 266 -20.88 -43.09 35.30
N SER A 267 -19.91 -43.90 35.74
CA SER A 267 -20.08 -44.74 36.93
C SER A 267 -18.73 -45.09 37.56
N SER A 268 -18.65 -44.92 38.88
CA SER A 268 -17.53 -45.37 39.69
C SER A 268 -17.74 -46.83 40.08
N THR A 269 -16.76 -47.68 39.80
CA THR A 269 -16.40 -48.83 40.67
C THR A 269 -14.95 -49.18 40.38
N GLY A 270 -14.10 -49.12 41.41
CA GLY A 270 -12.68 -49.41 41.29
C GLY A 270 -12.36 -50.89 41.26
N SER A 271 -11.18 -51.23 40.72
CA SER A 271 -10.17 -52.08 41.37
C SER A 271 -9.00 -52.34 40.40
N GLY A 272 -7.77 -52.12 40.87
CA GLY A 272 -6.65 -53.03 40.59
C GLY A 272 -5.71 -52.76 39.42
N SER A 273 -4.54 -52.19 39.78
CA SER A 273 -3.19 -52.64 39.39
C SER A 273 -2.55 -52.13 38.08
N GLY A 274 -1.52 -51.30 38.28
CA GLY A 274 -0.17 -51.57 37.78
C GLY A 274 0.21 -51.04 36.39
N GLY A 275 0.99 -49.96 36.34
CA GLY A 275 1.75 -49.59 35.15
C GLY A 275 2.25 -48.15 35.21
N GLY A 276 3.48 -47.96 35.70
CA GLY A 276 4.15 -46.66 35.71
C GLY A 276 4.39 -46.14 34.29
N GLY A 277 3.85 -44.95 34.02
CA GLY A 277 4.12 -44.17 32.83
C GLY A 277 3.94 -42.70 33.19
N SER A 278 5.05 -41.95 33.20
CA SER A 278 5.08 -40.51 33.40
C SER A 278 4.13 -39.82 32.42
N SER A 279 2.99 -39.33 32.93
CA SER A 279 2.05 -38.53 32.15
C SER A 279 2.47 -37.08 32.20
N THR A 280 3.03 -36.59 31.10
CA THR A 280 3.08 -35.15 30.82
C THR A 280 1.63 -34.68 30.64
N PRO A 281 1.18 -33.59 31.28
CA PRO A 281 -0.22 -33.16 31.19
C PRO A 281 -0.58 -32.80 29.75
N VAL A 282 -1.67 -33.35 29.25
CA VAL A 282 -2.27 -32.93 27.98
C VAL A 282 -2.80 -31.50 28.17
N ALA A 283 -2.13 -30.54 27.55
CA ALA A 283 -2.52 -29.14 27.58
C ALA A 283 -3.87 -28.97 26.86
N THR A 284 -4.87 -28.46 27.58
CA THR A 284 -6.18 -28.10 27.03
C THR A 284 -6.19 -26.59 26.75
N THR A 285 -6.67 -26.18 25.57
CA THR A 285 -6.91 -24.77 25.28
C THR A 285 -8.08 -24.27 26.13
N LYS A 286 -7.87 -23.22 26.92
CA LYS A 286 -8.91 -22.64 27.77
C LYS A 286 -9.60 -21.51 27.03
N GLN A 287 -10.92 -21.51 26.96
CA GLN A 287 -11.71 -20.39 26.46
C GLN A 287 -12.56 -19.79 27.57
N GLU A 288 -12.61 -18.47 27.64
CA GLU A 288 -13.48 -17.72 28.55
C GLU A 288 -14.13 -16.54 27.82
N GLN A 289 -15.37 -16.20 28.20
CA GLN A 289 -16.07 -15.02 27.69
C GLN A 289 -15.93 -13.87 28.68
N ILE A 290 -15.48 -12.72 28.19
CA ILE A 290 -15.39 -11.47 28.93
C ILE A 290 -16.40 -10.51 28.32
N VAL A 291 -17.30 -9.95 29.12
CA VAL A 291 -18.25 -8.95 28.61
C VAL A 291 -17.65 -7.57 28.79
N VAL A 292 -17.51 -6.81 27.71
CA VAL A 292 -16.99 -5.45 27.73
C VAL A 292 -18.01 -4.44 27.27
N ASP A 293 -17.82 -3.19 27.68
CA ASP A 293 -18.71 -2.10 27.36
C ASP A 293 -18.42 -1.53 25.96
N VAL A 294 -19.49 -1.16 25.26
CA VAL A 294 -19.46 -0.30 24.08
C VAL A 294 -19.91 1.08 24.53
N ASN A 295 -19.03 2.08 24.46
CA ASN A 295 -19.21 3.40 25.08
C ASN A 295 -19.36 4.54 24.06
N GLY A 296 -19.98 5.65 24.48
CA GLY A 296 -19.94 6.93 23.77
C GLY A 296 -18.70 7.77 24.11
N VAL A 297 -18.63 9.00 23.60
CA VAL A 297 -17.46 9.92 23.73
C VAL A 297 -17.01 10.15 25.19
N ASN A 298 -17.95 10.10 26.16
CA ASN A 298 -17.69 10.36 27.57
C ASN A 298 -17.64 9.09 28.44
N GLY A 299 -17.45 7.91 27.85
CA GLY A 299 -17.50 6.65 28.59
C GLY A 299 -18.91 6.21 29.00
N THR A 300 -19.95 6.89 28.50
CA THR A 300 -21.34 6.50 28.72
C THR A 300 -21.62 5.16 28.05
N ASN A 301 -22.04 4.16 28.82
CA ASN A 301 -22.32 2.83 28.30
C ASN A 301 -23.50 2.87 27.30
N LEU A 302 -23.23 2.49 26.07
CA LEU A 302 -24.25 2.21 25.05
C LEU A 302 -24.69 0.77 25.21
N THR A 303 -23.82 -0.21 25.01
CA THR A 303 -24.20 -1.61 25.15
C THR A 303 -23.02 -2.43 25.64
N LYS A 304 -23.14 -3.75 25.56
CA LYS A 304 -22.06 -4.68 25.90
C LYS A 304 -21.80 -5.62 24.74
N THR A 305 -20.54 -5.95 24.52
CA THR A 305 -20.10 -6.93 23.54
C THR A 305 -19.26 -8.01 24.23
N PRO A 306 -19.48 -9.31 23.92
CA PRO A 306 -18.61 -10.35 24.43
C PRO A 306 -17.26 -10.33 23.69
N ILE A 307 -16.21 -10.64 24.44
CA ILE A 307 -14.88 -11.00 23.98
C ILE A 307 -14.70 -12.47 24.28
N THR A 308 -14.35 -13.25 23.27
CA THR A 308 -13.91 -14.64 23.45
C THR A 308 -12.39 -14.63 23.62
N ARG A 309 -11.93 -14.83 24.85
CA ARG A 309 -10.51 -14.96 25.18
C ARG A 309 -10.11 -16.42 25.12
N THR A 310 -9.14 -16.74 24.27
CA THR A 310 -8.60 -18.09 24.08
C THR A 310 -7.17 -18.12 24.56
N THR A 311 -6.87 -18.96 25.56
CA THR A 311 -5.49 -19.33 25.93
C THR A 311 -5.13 -20.62 25.22
N GLU A 312 -4.21 -20.52 24.27
CA GLU A 312 -3.64 -21.64 23.54
C GLU A 312 -2.75 -22.50 24.46
N THR A 313 -2.44 -23.73 24.02
CA THR A 313 -1.63 -24.68 24.79
C THR A 313 -0.18 -24.23 25.01
N ASN A 314 0.32 -23.36 24.13
CA ASN A 314 1.62 -22.70 24.23
C ASN A 314 1.60 -21.48 25.18
N GLY A 315 0.46 -21.17 25.82
CA GLY A 315 0.26 -20.02 26.70
C GLY A 315 -0.07 -18.71 25.98
N VAL A 316 -0.12 -18.69 24.65
CA VAL A 316 -0.51 -17.51 23.86
C VAL A 316 -1.99 -17.20 24.11
N VAL A 317 -2.30 -15.94 24.41
CA VAL A 317 -3.67 -15.49 24.64
C VAL A 317 -4.15 -14.67 23.45
N LYS A 318 -5.32 -15.00 22.89
CA LYS A 318 -5.94 -14.28 21.78
C LYS A 318 -7.35 -13.86 22.15
N ASP A 319 -7.73 -12.64 21.78
CA ASP A 319 -9.06 -12.10 21.97
C ASP A 319 -9.80 -11.99 20.63
N LEU A 320 -11.05 -12.44 20.60
CA LEU A 320 -11.96 -12.23 19.48
C LEU A 320 -13.18 -11.43 19.95
N VAL A 321 -13.39 -10.28 19.34
CA VAL A 321 -14.55 -9.41 19.57
C VAL A 321 -15.43 -9.42 18.33
N LYS A 322 -16.73 -9.70 18.52
CA LYS A 322 -17.71 -9.63 17.43
C LYS A 322 -18.78 -8.60 17.73
N MET A 323 -18.83 -7.51 16.96
CA MET A 323 -19.95 -6.57 17.01
C MET A 323 -21.06 -7.10 16.11
N THR A 324 -21.98 -7.86 16.67
CA THR A 324 -23.14 -8.43 15.95
C THR A 324 -24.14 -7.34 15.55
N ASP A 325 -25.04 -7.66 14.63
CA ASP A 325 -26.13 -6.76 14.20
C ASP A 325 -26.94 -6.23 15.39
N THR A 326 -27.23 -7.10 16.37
CA THR A 326 -27.95 -6.72 17.58
C THR A 326 -27.18 -5.67 18.40
N ILE A 327 -25.87 -5.86 18.55
CA ILE A 327 -25.01 -4.93 19.28
C ILE A 327 -24.91 -3.59 18.54
N ALA A 328 -24.74 -3.62 17.21
CA ALA A 328 -24.70 -2.41 16.40
C ALA A 328 -26.01 -1.62 16.47
N LYS A 329 -27.16 -2.28 16.29
CA LYS A 329 -28.50 -1.66 16.43
C LYS A 329 -28.70 -1.00 17.79
N GLN A 330 -28.42 -1.73 18.87
CA GLN A 330 -28.54 -1.20 20.24
C GLN A 330 -27.59 -0.02 20.48
N SER A 331 -26.38 -0.08 19.92
CA SER A 331 -25.42 1.02 20.01
C SER A 331 -25.95 2.27 19.33
N VAL A 332 -26.49 2.16 18.12
CA VAL A 332 -27.09 3.27 17.36
C VAL A 332 -28.30 3.86 18.08
N GLU A 333 -29.22 3.04 18.56
CA GLU A 333 -30.42 3.49 19.28
C GLU A 333 -30.06 4.29 20.53
N LYS A 334 -29.14 3.78 21.35
CA LYS A 334 -28.71 4.45 22.58
C LYS A 334 -27.81 5.65 22.31
N ALA A 335 -26.97 5.60 21.28
CA ALA A 335 -26.16 6.73 20.86
C ALA A 335 -27.04 7.93 20.47
N LYS A 336 -28.13 7.68 19.72
CA LYS A 336 -29.16 8.68 19.40
C LYS A 336 -29.83 9.26 20.65
N GLN A 337 -30.19 8.42 21.63
CA GLN A 337 -30.80 8.88 22.89
C GLN A 337 -29.86 9.76 23.72
N LEU A 338 -28.56 9.46 23.69
CA LEU A 338 -27.54 10.16 24.47
C LEU A 338 -26.87 11.31 23.71
N GLY A 339 -27.22 11.54 22.44
CA GLY A 339 -26.63 12.60 21.62
C GLY A 339 -25.14 12.39 21.31
N THR A 340 -24.68 11.14 21.24
CA THR A 340 -23.31 10.78 20.89
C THR A 340 -23.28 10.13 19.51
N ASP A 341 -22.18 10.33 18.77
CA ASP A 341 -21.95 9.77 17.44
C ASP A 341 -20.92 8.63 17.46
N THR A 342 -20.53 8.15 18.63
CA THR A 342 -19.42 7.21 18.82
C THR A 342 -19.89 5.90 19.40
N ALA A 343 -19.51 4.77 18.79
CA ALA A 343 -19.51 3.45 19.41
C ALA A 343 -18.07 3.00 19.66
N ARG A 344 -17.65 3.02 20.93
CA ARG A 344 -16.29 2.66 21.34
C ARG A 344 -16.26 1.32 22.05
N ILE A 345 -15.58 0.34 21.48
CA ILE A 345 -15.28 -0.93 22.12
C ILE A 345 -14.00 -0.76 22.95
N VAL A 346 -14.07 -1.00 24.27
CA VAL A 346 -12.89 -0.97 25.14
C VAL A 346 -12.46 -2.40 25.48
N ILE A 347 -11.25 -2.78 25.08
CA ILE A 347 -10.72 -4.14 25.22
C ILE A 347 -9.65 -4.15 26.31
N PRO A 348 -9.93 -4.74 27.50
CA PRO A 348 -9.01 -4.71 28.63
C PRO A 348 -7.92 -5.78 28.52
N ASP A 349 -6.67 -5.38 28.73
CA ASP A 349 -5.52 -6.27 28.90
C ASP A 349 -4.62 -5.83 30.05
N THR A 350 -5.17 -5.71 31.26
CA THR A 350 -4.44 -5.21 32.44
C THR A 350 -3.27 -6.09 32.88
N LYS A 351 -3.27 -7.37 32.47
CA LYS A 351 -2.18 -8.31 32.74
C LYS A 351 -1.15 -8.36 31.61
N ASP A 352 -1.36 -7.56 30.56
CA ASP A 352 -0.58 -7.58 29.35
C ASP A 352 -0.34 -9.01 28.84
N ALA A 353 -1.40 -9.81 28.80
CA ALA A 353 -1.36 -11.23 28.45
C ALA A 353 -1.76 -11.48 26.99
N VAL A 354 -2.55 -10.59 26.39
CA VAL A 354 -3.13 -10.79 25.05
C VAL A 354 -2.07 -10.51 23.98
N SER A 355 -1.79 -11.51 23.14
CA SER A 355 -0.83 -11.45 22.05
C SER A 355 -1.47 -11.07 20.71
N GLU A 356 -2.78 -11.25 20.57
CA GLU A 356 -3.53 -10.86 19.38
C GLU A 356 -4.95 -10.48 19.76
N THR A 357 -5.45 -9.38 19.21
CA THR A 357 -6.86 -9.00 19.32
C THR A 357 -7.46 -8.88 17.93
N ARG A 358 -8.53 -9.65 17.67
CA ARG A 358 -9.28 -9.62 16.43
C ARG A 358 -10.67 -9.03 16.68
N ILE A 359 -11.07 -8.08 15.86
CA ILE A 359 -12.38 -7.45 15.88
C ILE A 359 -13.07 -7.76 14.56
N GLU A 360 -14.30 -8.24 14.63
CA GLU A 360 -15.14 -8.54 13.46
C GLU A 360 -16.47 -7.80 13.58
N VAL A 361 -16.83 -7.10 12.51
CA VAL A 361 -18.09 -6.37 12.38
C VAL A 361 -18.72 -6.82 11.06
N PRO A 362 -19.75 -7.69 11.09
CA PRO A 362 -20.42 -8.15 9.87
C PRO A 362 -20.95 -6.97 9.04
N LYS A 363 -21.00 -7.13 7.71
CA LYS A 363 -21.50 -6.14 6.75
C LYS A 363 -22.83 -5.52 7.17
N THR A 364 -23.74 -6.33 7.69
CA THR A 364 -25.04 -5.89 8.20
C THR A 364 -24.90 -4.96 9.42
N ALA A 365 -24.02 -5.28 10.37
CA ALA A 365 -23.68 -4.42 11.49
C ALA A 365 -22.95 -3.13 11.06
N VAL A 366 -22.04 -3.20 10.08
CA VAL A 366 -21.40 -2.02 9.49
C VAL A 366 -22.45 -1.09 8.88
N LYS A 367 -23.43 -1.66 8.18
CA LYS A 367 -24.56 -0.91 7.62
C LYS A 367 -25.37 -0.22 8.72
N GLU A 368 -25.66 -0.88 9.83
CA GLU A 368 -26.35 -0.26 10.97
C GLU A 368 -25.57 0.94 11.54
N LEU A 369 -24.24 0.81 11.70
CA LEU A 369 -23.39 1.93 12.13
C LEU A 369 -23.41 3.09 11.12
N SER A 370 -23.34 2.78 9.82
CA SER A 370 -23.41 3.76 8.73
C SER A 370 -24.75 4.50 8.73
N ASP A 371 -25.87 3.77 8.75
CA ASP A 371 -27.23 4.33 8.76
C ASP A 371 -27.49 5.13 10.06
N GLY A 372 -26.82 4.75 11.14
CA GLY A 372 -26.81 5.48 12.41
C GLY A 372 -25.92 6.73 12.43
N SER A 373 -25.06 6.94 11.42
CA SER A 373 -24.00 7.96 11.42
C SER A 373 -23.07 7.86 12.64
N LEU A 374 -22.76 6.64 13.08
CA LEU A 374 -21.83 6.39 14.18
C LEU A 374 -20.41 6.18 13.66
N LYS A 375 -19.41 6.79 14.30
CA LYS A 375 -18.01 6.37 14.20
C LYS A 375 -17.76 5.15 15.09
N LEU A 376 -16.92 4.23 14.62
CA LEU A 376 -16.48 3.06 15.39
C LEU A 376 -15.10 3.36 15.99
N GLU A 377 -14.94 3.15 17.28
CA GLU A 377 -13.65 3.27 17.95
C GLU A 377 -13.28 1.96 18.66
N ILE A 378 -12.06 1.48 18.48
CA ILE A 378 -11.53 0.27 19.12
C ILE A 378 -10.37 0.71 20.00
N SER A 379 -10.55 0.61 21.32
CA SER A 379 -9.55 1.03 22.31
C SER A 379 -8.92 -0.21 22.95
N THR A 380 -7.62 -0.41 22.71
CA THR A 380 -6.79 -1.42 23.38
C THR A 380 -5.72 -0.74 24.23
N ALA A 381 -4.95 -1.51 25.00
CA ALA A 381 -3.81 -0.98 25.75
C ALA A 381 -2.66 -0.46 24.85
N ASN A 382 -2.57 -0.91 23.60
CA ASN A 382 -1.44 -0.60 22.70
C ASN A 382 -1.79 0.38 21.57
N ALA A 383 -3.08 0.50 21.23
CA ALA A 383 -3.56 1.39 20.18
C ALA A 383 -5.05 1.70 20.34
N VAL A 384 -5.44 2.91 19.92
CA VAL A 384 -6.83 3.29 19.67
C VAL A 384 -7.03 3.49 18.18
N ILE A 385 -8.01 2.79 17.61
CA ILE A 385 -8.36 2.86 16.19
C ILE A 385 -9.71 3.55 16.08
N SER A 386 -9.79 4.67 15.38
CA SER A 386 -11.04 5.39 15.12
C SER A 386 -11.37 5.38 13.64
N VAL A 387 -12.44 4.67 13.29
CA VAL A 387 -13.00 4.60 11.94
C VAL A 387 -14.09 5.66 11.83
N PRO A 388 -13.84 6.79 11.14
CA PRO A 388 -14.78 7.88 11.07
C PRO A 388 -16.00 7.50 10.21
N THR A 389 -17.12 8.20 10.42
CA THR A 389 -18.39 7.98 9.69
C THR A 389 -18.20 7.97 8.18
N LYS A 390 -17.39 8.89 7.63
CA LYS A 390 -17.05 8.95 6.20
C LYS A 390 -16.37 7.69 5.67
N SER A 391 -15.59 7.00 6.50
CA SER A 391 -14.86 5.79 6.12
C SER A 391 -15.74 4.55 6.24
N ILE A 392 -16.72 4.56 7.16
CA ILE A 392 -17.76 3.52 7.26
C ILE A 392 -18.76 3.66 6.11
N ALA A 393 -19.10 4.90 5.72
CA ALA A 393 -20.05 5.18 4.65
C ALA A 393 -19.63 4.52 3.33
N GLY A 394 -20.53 3.71 2.76
CA GLY A 394 -20.29 2.98 1.52
C GLY A 394 -19.29 1.81 1.64
N PHE A 395 -18.93 1.40 2.85
CA PHE A 395 -18.18 0.16 3.07
C PHE A 395 -19.16 -1.03 3.12
N ASP A 396 -19.15 -1.86 2.08
CA ASP A 396 -20.20 -2.86 1.83
C ASP A 396 -19.73 -4.32 2.04
N GLN A 397 -18.80 -4.52 2.98
CA GLN A 397 -18.17 -5.80 3.31
C GLN A 397 -18.12 -6.02 4.82
N ASP A 398 -17.83 -7.25 5.26
CA ASP A 398 -17.51 -7.54 6.65
C ASP A 398 -16.22 -6.78 7.03
N LEU A 399 -16.26 -5.97 8.06
CA LEU A 399 -15.11 -5.20 8.54
C LEU A 399 -14.34 -6.03 9.58
N TYR A 400 -13.02 -6.10 9.45
CA TYR A 400 -12.18 -6.67 10.49
C TYR A 400 -10.99 -5.78 10.86
N PHE A 401 -10.52 -5.92 12.10
CA PHE A 401 -9.20 -5.46 12.53
C PHE A 401 -8.46 -6.59 13.24
N ARG A 402 -7.18 -6.78 12.93
CA ARG A 402 -6.27 -7.67 13.65
C ARG A 402 -5.16 -6.81 14.23
N ILE A 403 -4.96 -6.88 15.54
CA ILE A 403 -4.03 -6.05 16.31
C ILE A 403 -3.05 -6.98 17.01
N VAL A 404 -1.77 -6.86 16.68
CA VAL A 404 -0.69 -7.71 17.21
C VAL A 404 0.39 -6.82 17.84
N PRO A 405 0.42 -6.67 19.17
CA PRO A 405 1.50 -5.98 19.85
C PRO A 405 2.79 -6.82 19.81
N LEU A 406 3.92 -6.21 19.45
CA LEU A 406 5.22 -6.89 19.47
C LEU A 406 5.73 -7.01 20.91
N LYS A 407 5.37 -8.11 21.58
CA LYS A 407 5.65 -8.30 23.01
C LYS A 407 7.08 -8.73 23.29
N LYS A 408 7.70 -9.49 22.38
CA LYS A 408 9.05 -10.02 22.60
C LYS A 408 10.10 -8.93 22.51
N ASP A 409 11.01 -8.90 23.47
CA ASP A 409 12.10 -7.91 23.51
C ASP A 409 12.98 -7.98 22.25
N SER A 410 13.22 -9.18 21.71
CA SER A 410 13.98 -9.36 20.47
C SER A 410 13.34 -8.68 19.26
N GLU A 411 12.04 -8.87 19.06
CA GLU A 411 11.28 -8.26 17.95
C GLU A 411 11.25 -6.73 18.09
N ARG A 412 11.09 -6.21 19.32
CA ARG A 412 11.17 -4.77 19.57
C ARG A 412 12.55 -4.20 19.28
N ASN A 413 13.60 -4.90 19.67
CA ASN A 413 14.98 -4.49 19.41
C ASN A 413 15.28 -4.50 17.91
N GLU A 414 14.77 -5.47 17.15
CA GLU A 414 14.91 -5.51 15.70
C GLU A 414 14.24 -4.30 15.05
N VAL A 415 13.00 -3.96 15.44
CA VAL A 415 12.31 -2.75 14.96
C VAL A 415 13.08 -1.48 15.28
N GLU A 416 13.63 -1.38 16.51
CA GLU A 416 14.45 -0.23 16.90
C GLU A 416 15.74 -0.14 16.07
N GLU A 417 16.44 -1.24 15.85
CA GLU A 417 17.67 -1.28 15.03
C GLU A 417 17.40 -0.98 13.55
N ARG A 418 16.24 -1.41 13.02
CA ARG A 418 15.80 -1.02 11.67
C ARG A 418 15.52 0.48 11.59
N ALA A 419 14.74 1.02 12.54
CA ALA A 419 14.44 2.45 12.61
C ALA A 419 15.70 3.32 12.69
N LYS A 420 16.73 2.88 13.45
CA LYS A 420 18.03 3.58 13.52
C LYS A 420 18.74 3.66 12.17
N LYS A 421 18.61 2.64 11.31
CA LYS A 421 19.32 2.57 10.02
C LYS A 421 18.50 3.11 8.86
N GLU A 422 17.25 3.46 9.09
CA GLU A 422 16.33 3.75 8.01
C GLU A 422 16.60 5.10 7.33
N GLN A 423 16.60 5.12 6.00
CA GLN A 423 16.90 6.32 5.24
C GLN A 423 15.90 7.44 5.50
N VAL A 424 14.62 7.13 5.69
CA VAL A 424 13.60 8.16 5.99
C VAL A 424 13.89 8.90 7.30
N ILE A 425 14.43 8.19 8.30
CA ILE A 425 14.83 8.78 9.58
C ILE A 425 16.18 9.49 9.46
N GLN A 426 17.16 8.89 8.78
CA GLN A 426 18.48 9.50 8.56
C GLN A 426 18.39 10.78 7.72
N LYS A 427 17.46 10.88 6.76
CA LYS A 427 17.18 12.13 6.02
C LYS A 427 16.54 13.19 6.93
N ALA A 428 15.62 12.79 7.82
CA ALA A 428 14.95 13.72 8.74
C ALA A 428 15.85 14.19 9.89
N ALA A 429 16.77 13.33 10.34
CA ALA A 429 17.68 13.57 11.45
C ALA A 429 19.00 12.80 11.24
N PRO A 430 19.96 13.36 10.49
CA PRO A 430 21.24 12.67 10.23
C PRO A 430 22.01 12.40 11.53
N ASN A 431 22.53 11.18 11.69
CA ASN A 431 23.30 10.75 12.88
C ASN A 431 22.51 10.85 14.21
N SER A 432 21.18 10.77 14.14
CA SER A 432 20.31 10.84 15.31
C SER A 432 20.32 9.57 16.14
N ASN A 433 20.18 9.71 17.45
CA ASN A 433 19.79 8.60 18.31
C ASN A 433 18.27 8.38 18.18
N VAL A 434 17.87 7.16 17.85
CA VAL A 434 16.46 6.76 17.74
C VAL A 434 16.13 5.82 18.89
N ARG A 435 15.04 6.09 19.61
CA ARG A 435 14.56 5.27 20.73
C ARG A 435 13.08 4.96 20.54
N VAL A 436 12.70 3.72 20.76
CA VAL A 436 11.29 3.31 20.78
C VAL A 436 10.66 3.72 22.12
N LEU A 437 9.54 4.44 22.10
CA LEU A 437 8.89 5.00 23.30
C LEU A 437 7.62 4.26 23.73
N ALA A 438 7.05 3.47 22.84
CA ALA A 438 5.90 2.61 23.11
C ALA A 438 6.08 1.29 22.37
N ARG A 439 5.33 0.27 22.77
CA ARG A 439 5.38 -1.04 22.12
C ARG A 439 4.95 -0.90 20.65
N PRO A 440 5.75 -1.37 19.68
CA PRO A 440 5.30 -1.46 18.30
C PRO A 440 4.05 -2.32 18.18
N VAL A 441 3.15 -1.93 17.29
CA VAL A 441 1.90 -2.66 17.06
C VAL A 441 1.71 -2.86 15.57
N GLU A 442 1.49 -4.11 15.17
CA GLU A 442 1.05 -4.46 13.84
C GLU A 442 -0.48 -4.42 13.82
N ILE A 443 -1.04 -3.71 12.85
CA ILE A 443 -2.49 -3.60 12.66
C ILE A 443 -2.79 -3.97 11.21
N GLU A 444 -3.73 -4.90 11.01
CA GLU A 444 -4.24 -5.29 9.70
C GLU A 444 -5.76 -5.08 9.64
N THR A 445 -6.26 -4.73 8.46
CA THR A 445 -7.70 -4.60 8.17
C THR A 445 -7.94 -4.67 6.66
N ASN A 446 -9.17 -4.98 6.26
CA ASN A 446 -9.63 -4.82 4.88
C ASN A 446 -10.10 -3.41 4.52
N MET A 447 -9.96 -2.41 5.40
CA MET A 447 -10.23 -1.00 5.07
C MET A 447 -9.06 -0.32 4.37
N GLN A 448 -8.76 -0.75 3.14
CA GLN A 448 -7.73 -0.10 2.31
C GLN A 448 -8.26 1.19 1.67
N SER A 449 -7.37 2.16 1.44
CA SER A 449 -7.67 3.43 0.74
C SER A 449 -8.77 4.28 1.39
N ARG A 450 -9.01 4.09 2.68
CA ARG A 450 -9.95 4.88 3.49
C ARG A 450 -9.23 5.44 4.71
N GLU A 451 -9.46 6.72 5.00
CA GLU A 451 -8.80 7.38 6.12
C GLU A 451 -9.27 6.82 7.45
N ILE A 452 -8.33 6.36 8.27
CA ILE A 452 -8.57 5.90 9.63
C ILE A 452 -7.63 6.68 10.54
N THR A 453 -8.12 7.03 11.74
CA THR A 453 -7.32 7.72 12.74
C THR A 453 -6.80 6.71 13.73
N LEU A 454 -5.48 6.66 13.90
CA LEU A 454 -4.81 5.83 14.90
C LEU A 454 -4.27 6.73 16.01
N THR A 455 -4.36 6.27 17.25
CA THR A 455 -3.67 6.87 18.38
C THR A 455 -2.82 5.83 19.08
N LEU A 456 -1.52 6.07 19.18
CA LEU A 456 -0.60 5.25 19.97
C LEU A 456 -0.42 5.86 21.36
N PRO A 457 -0.81 5.17 22.45
CA PRO A 457 -0.57 5.64 23.81
C PRO A 457 0.92 5.84 24.08
N LEU A 458 1.27 6.90 24.80
CA LEU A 458 2.63 7.14 25.27
C LEU A 458 2.92 6.19 26.45
N GLY A 459 4.02 5.43 26.36
CA GLY A 459 4.42 4.53 27.44
C GLY A 459 4.82 5.26 28.73
N ASN A 460 5.31 6.49 28.62
CA ASN A 460 5.72 7.35 29.74
C ASN A 460 5.10 8.75 29.59
N SER A 461 4.78 9.40 30.72
CA SER A 461 4.31 10.79 30.73
C SER A 461 5.41 11.73 30.23
N LEU A 462 5.04 12.67 29.38
CA LEU A 462 5.93 13.73 28.93
C LEU A 462 6.26 14.70 30.10
N PRO A 463 7.39 15.42 30.04
CA PRO A 463 7.71 16.44 31.03
C PRO A 463 6.56 17.44 31.24
N THR A 464 6.41 17.95 32.46
CA THR A 464 5.38 18.96 32.80
C THR A 464 5.84 20.38 32.47
N GLU A 465 7.14 20.64 32.55
CA GLU A 465 7.74 21.95 32.24
C GLU A 465 7.60 22.28 30.76
N ALA A 466 7.02 23.44 30.43
CA ALA A 466 6.60 23.80 29.07
C ALA A 466 7.72 23.65 28.02
N THR A 467 8.92 24.15 28.29
CA THR A 467 10.05 24.07 27.36
C THR A 467 10.54 22.64 27.18
N ALA A 468 10.73 21.90 28.27
CA ALA A 468 11.20 20.50 28.20
C ALA A 468 10.15 19.59 27.54
N ARG A 469 8.86 19.87 27.80
CA ARG A 469 7.73 19.20 27.18
C ARG A 469 7.71 19.44 25.68
N GLN A 470 7.87 20.69 25.25
CA GLN A 470 7.92 21.03 23.83
C GLN A 470 9.13 20.39 23.13
N GLN A 471 10.29 20.38 23.79
CA GLN A 471 11.48 19.70 23.25
C GLN A 471 11.27 18.18 23.12
N ALA A 472 10.60 17.55 24.09
CA ALA A 472 10.25 16.14 23.99
C ALA A 472 9.29 15.88 22.83
N LEU A 473 8.24 16.70 22.69
CA LEU A 473 7.27 16.62 21.58
C LEU A 473 7.93 16.77 20.22
N ASN A 474 8.89 17.68 20.07
CA ASN A 474 9.59 17.92 18.80
C ASN A 474 10.38 16.71 18.31
N LYS A 475 10.74 15.79 19.21
CA LYS A 475 11.47 14.55 18.91
C LYS A 475 10.55 13.38 18.56
N LEU A 476 9.24 13.50 18.82
CA LEU A 476 8.30 12.42 18.60
C LEU A 476 7.93 12.28 17.13
N ALA A 477 7.91 11.04 16.67
CA ALA A 477 7.36 10.66 15.38
C ALA A 477 6.84 9.22 15.45
N VAL A 478 5.99 8.87 14.49
CA VAL A 478 5.52 7.50 14.26
C VAL A 478 6.26 6.98 13.04
N TYR A 479 7.09 5.96 13.26
CA TYR A 479 7.74 5.20 12.21
C TYR A 479 6.79 4.08 11.76
N ILE A 480 6.52 4.02 10.45
CA ILE A 480 5.55 3.10 9.85
C ILE A 480 6.28 2.21 8.84
N GLU A 481 6.09 0.91 8.97
CA GLU A 481 6.64 -0.09 8.05
C GLU A 481 5.48 -0.79 7.33
N HIS A 482 5.30 -0.46 6.05
CA HIS A 482 4.23 -1.02 5.22
C HIS A 482 4.58 -2.43 4.75
N SER A 483 3.54 -3.23 4.51
CA SER A 483 3.70 -4.59 3.98
C SER A 483 4.27 -4.64 2.56
N ASP A 484 4.18 -3.53 1.82
CA ASP A 484 4.81 -3.36 0.49
C ASP A 484 6.30 -3.02 0.56
N GLY A 485 6.88 -2.96 1.78
CA GLY A 485 8.27 -2.63 2.03
C GLY A 485 8.57 -1.12 2.09
N THR A 486 7.59 -0.27 1.77
CA THR A 486 7.73 1.18 1.91
C THR A 486 7.69 1.58 3.38
N LYS A 487 8.34 2.71 3.71
CA LYS A 487 8.52 3.15 5.10
C LYS A 487 8.27 4.64 5.20
N GLU A 488 7.59 5.03 6.26
CA GLU A 488 7.21 6.42 6.49
C GLU A 488 7.59 6.88 7.89
N LEU A 489 7.80 8.18 8.02
CA LEU A 489 7.97 8.85 9.30
C LEU A 489 6.93 9.95 9.39
N VAL A 490 5.89 9.72 10.18
CA VAL A 490 4.74 10.61 10.32
C VAL A 490 4.81 11.35 11.64
N ARG A 491 4.47 12.64 11.66
CA ARG A 491 4.22 13.37 12.90
C ARG A 491 2.74 13.29 13.25
N GLY A 492 2.45 12.81 14.45
CA GLY A 492 1.10 12.85 15.01
C GLY A 492 0.90 14.01 15.98
N LYS A 493 -0.36 14.20 16.36
CA LYS A 493 -0.85 15.19 17.31
C LYS A 493 -0.92 14.58 18.71
N LEU A 494 -0.48 15.31 19.72
CA LEU A 494 -0.69 14.91 21.11
C LEU A 494 -2.18 15.01 21.47
N VAL A 495 -2.76 13.93 21.97
CA VAL A 495 -4.15 13.86 22.46
C VAL A 495 -4.20 13.25 23.85
N LYS A 496 -5.28 13.55 24.59
CA LYS A 496 -5.61 12.85 25.83
C LYS A 496 -6.58 11.72 25.55
N LEU A 497 -6.26 10.54 26.07
CA LEU A 497 -7.10 9.35 26.05
C LEU A 497 -8.11 9.41 27.20
N THR A 498 -9.14 8.57 27.15
CA THR A 498 -10.23 8.60 28.16
C THR A 498 -9.84 8.12 29.54
N ASP A 499 -8.78 7.35 29.65
CA ASP A 499 -8.17 7.00 30.95
C ASP A 499 -7.29 8.13 31.52
N GLY A 500 -7.20 9.27 30.82
CA GLY A 500 -6.40 10.43 31.19
C GLY A 500 -4.94 10.34 30.73
N SER A 501 -4.52 9.22 30.15
CA SER A 501 -3.19 9.08 29.55
C SER A 501 -3.06 9.90 28.27
N GLU A 502 -1.83 10.07 27.80
CA GLU A 502 -1.53 10.85 26.59
C GLU A 502 -1.16 9.90 25.45
N GLY A 503 -1.47 10.28 24.21
CA GLY A 503 -1.14 9.49 23.03
C GLY A 503 -0.84 10.37 21.82
N ILE A 504 -0.28 9.77 20.78
CA ILE A 504 0.02 10.42 19.51
C ILE A 504 -0.99 9.95 18.45
N GLU A 505 -1.86 10.86 18.03
CA GLU A 505 -2.93 10.69 17.04
C GLU A 505 -2.43 11.04 15.62
N PHE A 506 -2.67 10.18 14.64
CA PHE A 506 -2.31 10.40 13.24
C PHE A 506 -3.28 9.68 12.30
N THR A 507 -3.35 10.11 11.04
CA THR A 507 -4.24 9.53 10.04
C THR A 507 -3.46 8.64 9.09
N VAL A 508 -4.04 7.51 8.73
CA VAL A 508 -3.47 6.53 7.80
C VAL A 508 -4.52 6.04 6.81
N THR A 509 -4.06 5.59 5.65
CA THR A 509 -4.87 4.89 4.63
C THR A 509 -4.32 3.50 4.31
N LYS A 510 -3.14 3.18 4.86
CA LYS A 510 -2.45 1.88 4.78
C LYS A 510 -2.21 1.36 6.21
N PHE A 511 -2.24 0.04 6.34
CA PHE A 511 -2.15 -0.68 7.60
C PHE A 511 -0.88 -1.52 7.64
N SER A 512 -0.22 -1.54 8.79
CA SER A 512 1.24 -1.69 8.87
C SER A 512 1.69 -2.00 10.29
N THR A 513 3.01 -2.09 10.47
CA THR A 513 3.62 -1.98 11.81
C THR A 513 3.83 -0.51 12.15
N PHE A 514 3.29 -0.08 13.29
CA PHE A 514 3.38 1.29 13.79
C PHE A 514 4.24 1.35 15.04
N THR A 515 5.25 2.22 15.02
CA THR A 515 6.21 2.36 16.11
C THR A 515 6.34 3.81 16.53
N LEU A 516 6.05 4.12 17.79
CA LEU A 516 6.28 5.45 18.34
C LEU A 516 7.76 5.60 18.71
N VAL A 517 8.44 6.55 18.07
CA VAL A 517 9.88 6.79 18.24
C VAL A 517 10.17 8.20 18.75
N SER A 518 11.23 8.33 19.55
CA SER A 518 11.93 9.58 19.83
C SER A 518 13.20 9.62 18.98
N VAL A 519 13.35 10.67 18.19
CA VAL A 519 14.52 10.86 17.32
C VAL A 519 15.25 12.13 17.75
N ASP A 520 16.50 11.99 18.21
CA ASP A 520 17.34 13.12 18.61
C ASP A 520 17.77 13.94 17.41
N GLY A 521 17.72 15.27 17.50
CA GLY A 521 18.07 16.09 16.35
C GLY A 521 17.11 15.91 15.17
N LEU A 522 15.95 15.26 15.39
CA LEU A 522 14.76 15.45 14.58
C LEU A 522 14.49 16.94 14.63
N LYS A 523 15.04 17.63 13.63
CA LYS A 523 14.73 19.02 13.41
C LYS A 523 13.22 19.03 13.35
N ALA A 524 12.58 19.96 14.03
CA ALA A 524 11.25 20.34 13.63
C ALA A 524 11.42 20.66 12.14
N THR A 525 11.08 19.72 11.26
CA THR A 525 10.92 20.00 9.85
C THR A 525 9.62 20.78 9.73
N GLN A 526 9.51 21.88 10.46
CA GLN A 526 9.56 23.11 9.71
C GLN A 526 10.92 23.11 8.98
N GLN A 527 10.95 22.51 7.79
CA GLN A 527 11.38 23.38 6.70
C GLN A 527 10.60 24.65 6.98
N ALA A 528 11.26 25.74 7.39
CA ALA A 528 10.59 27.02 7.50
C ALA A 528 10.03 27.22 6.10
N ASN A 529 8.78 26.82 5.97
CA ASN A 529 8.17 26.50 4.71
C ASN A 529 7.50 27.84 4.47
N PRO A 530 8.18 28.75 3.75
CA PRO A 530 7.73 30.13 3.69
C PRO A 530 6.24 30.11 3.35
N PRO A 531 5.44 30.96 4.02
CA PRO A 531 4.00 30.91 3.84
C PRO A 531 3.70 31.06 2.35
N TYR A 532 3.02 30.08 1.77
CA TYR A 532 2.70 30.13 0.36
C TYR A 532 1.42 30.91 0.09
N ILE A 533 0.66 31.19 1.14
CA ILE A 533 -0.55 32.01 1.09
C ILE A 533 -0.52 33.07 2.19
N GLN A 534 -1.15 34.21 1.91
CA GLN A 534 -1.37 35.29 2.86
C GLN A 534 -2.87 35.61 2.91
N GLY A 535 -3.32 36.15 4.05
CA GLY A 535 -4.65 36.71 4.19
C GLY A 535 -4.75 38.15 3.66
N PHE A 536 -5.93 38.72 3.80
CA PHE A 536 -6.27 40.10 3.46
C PHE A 536 -6.41 40.90 4.75
N GLY A 537 -5.31 41.49 5.20
CA GLY A 537 -5.28 42.12 6.52
C GLY A 537 -5.40 41.05 7.61
N THR A 538 -6.46 41.11 8.43
CA THR A 538 -6.72 40.14 9.50
C THR A 538 -7.54 38.93 9.06
N ASP A 539 -8.13 38.95 7.85
CA ASP A 539 -9.01 37.88 7.39
C ASP A 539 -8.32 36.96 6.39
N PHE A 540 -8.58 35.66 6.45
CA PHE A 540 -8.14 34.68 5.46
C PHE A 540 -9.08 34.58 4.27
N ARG A 541 -10.40 34.76 4.49
CA ARG A 541 -11.51 34.55 3.55
C ARG A 541 -11.64 33.08 3.09
N PRO A 542 -11.90 32.11 3.98
CA PRO A 542 -11.85 30.68 3.65
C PRO A 542 -12.82 30.25 2.54
N ASP A 543 -14.01 30.87 2.49
CA ASP A 543 -15.06 30.54 1.51
C ASP A 543 -14.99 31.35 0.22
N ALA A 544 -14.07 32.32 0.11
CA ALA A 544 -13.90 33.06 -1.13
C ALA A 544 -13.25 32.18 -2.21
N PHE A 545 -13.73 32.28 -3.44
CA PHE A 545 -13.14 31.54 -4.56
C PHE A 545 -11.72 32.02 -4.88
N VAL A 546 -10.82 31.08 -5.13
CA VAL A 546 -9.42 31.37 -5.48
C VAL A 546 -9.32 31.80 -6.93
N THR A 547 -8.63 32.92 -7.20
CA THR A 547 -8.34 33.33 -8.58
C THR A 547 -7.15 32.57 -9.16
N ARG A 548 -7.06 32.51 -10.48
CA ARG A 548 -5.94 31.87 -11.18
C ARG A 548 -4.60 32.54 -10.86
N ALA A 549 -4.56 33.86 -10.72
CA ALA A 549 -3.37 34.58 -10.25
C ALA A 549 -2.97 34.21 -8.81
N GLN A 550 -3.95 34.05 -7.91
CA GLN A 550 -3.68 33.57 -6.55
C GLN A 550 -3.14 32.15 -6.53
N MET A 551 -3.69 31.25 -7.35
CA MET A 551 -3.18 29.88 -7.48
C MET A 551 -1.74 29.87 -8.01
N ALA A 552 -1.45 30.62 -9.07
CA ALA A 552 -0.10 30.73 -9.60
C ALA A 552 0.90 31.21 -8.53
N ALA A 553 0.53 32.23 -7.75
CA ALA A 553 1.36 32.72 -6.65
C ALA A 553 1.59 31.69 -5.53
N MET A 554 0.61 30.84 -5.21
CA MET A 554 0.76 29.77 -4.23
C MET A 554 1.70 28.65 -4.72
N LEU A 555 1.59 28.28 -6.00
CA LEU A 555 2.44 27.27 -6.64
C LEU A 555 3.88 27.77 -6.76
N ALA A 556 4.06 28.99 -7.27
CA ALA A 556 5.36 29.61 -7.49
C ALA A 556 6.23 29.65 -6.22
N ARG A 557 5.62 29.90 -5.06
CA ARG A 557 6.32 29.94 -3.75
C ARG A 557 6.84 28.58 -3.28
N ASN A 558 6.41 27.48 -3.90
CA ASN A 558 6.91 26.14 -3.59
C ASN A 558 7.71 25.54 -4.76
N LEU A 559 7.98 26.29 -5.83
CA LEU A 559 8.87 25.87 -6.90
C LEU A 559 10.34 25.94 -6.44
N SER A 560 11.17 25.10 -7.04
CA SER A 560 12.63 25.11 -6.87
C SER A 560 13.32 25.12 -8.25
N GLY A 561 14.61 25.45 -8.28
CA GLY A 561 15.41 25.45 -9.52
C GLY A 561 15.13 26.63 -10.45
N GLU A 562 15.50 26.47 -11.73
CA GLU A 562 15.47 27.55 -12.73
C GLU A 562 14.07 28.14 -12.96
N ALA A 563 13.02 27.32 -12.85
CA ALA A 563 11.63 27.77 -12.98
C ALA A 563 11.21 28.76 -11.88
N ALA A 564 11.79 28.67 -10.67
CA ALA A 564 11.56 29.64 -9.60
C ALA A 564 12.27 30.99 -9.84
N MET A 565 13.24 31.02 -10.76
CA MET A 565 14.03 32.21 -11.13
C MET A 565 13.50 32.90 -12.40
N ALA A 566 12.45 32.35 -13.03
CA ALA A 566 11.82 32.97 -14.18
C ALA A 566 11.27 34.37 -13.83
N SER A 567 11.54 35.36 -14.70
CA SER A 567 11.14 36.75 -14.51
C SER A 567 10.66 37.36 -15.84
N THR A 568 9.88 38.44 -15.77
CA THR A 568 9.03 39.02 -16.83
C THR A 568 9.78 39.71 -17.98
N THR A 569 10.87 39.16 -18.50
CA THR A 569 11.54 39.75 -19.68
C THR A 569 10.69 39.62 -20.96
N ALA A 570 9.67 38.75 -20.96
CA ALA A 570 8.62 38.67 -21.98
C ALA A 570 7.26 38.38 -21.31
N VAL A 571 6.26 39.24 -21.54
CA VAL A 571 4.88 38.99 -21.10
C VAL A 571 4.26 37.95 -22.04
N SER A 572 4.01 36.74 -21.54
CA SER A 572 3.51 35.62 -22.34
C SER A 572 2.00 35.67 -22.63
N PHE A 573 1.22 36.48 -21.88
CA PHE A 573 -0.24 36.55 -22.01
C PHE A 573 -0.72 38.00 -22.17
N ALA A 574 -1.60 38.25 -23.13
CA ALA A 574 -2.09 39.58 -23.49
C ALA A 574 -2.94 40.23 -22.38
N ASP A 575 -3.55 39.42 -21.51
CA ASP A 575 -4.40 39.87 -20.41
C ASP A 575 -3.68 39.96 -19.05
N VAL A 576 -2.35 39.80 -19.04
CA VAL A 576 -1.52 39.97 -17.84
C VAL A 576 -0.57 41.14 -18.09
N ALA A 577 -0.87 42.31 -17.53
CA ALA A 577 0.04 43.45 -17.60
C ALA A 577 1.37 43.14 -16.90
N ALA A 578 2.50 43.66 -17.38
CA ALA A 578 3.80 43.50 -16.72
C ALA A 578 3.81 44.06 -15.27
N THR A 579 2.93 45.02 -14.98
CA THR A 579 2.73 45.60 -13.65
C THR A 579 1.72 44.84 -12.78
N HIS A 580 1.13 43.76 -13.30
CA HIS A 580 0.20 42.94 -12.53
C HIS A 580 0.93 42.30 -11.34
N TRP A 581 0.31 42.30 -10.16
CA TRP A 581 0.96 41.90 -8.91
C TRP A 581 1.49 40.45 -8.93
N ALA A 582 0.85 39.58 -9.71
CA ALA A 582 1.24 38.16 -9.90
C ALA A 582 1.97 37.89 -11.23
N ALA A 583 2.41 38.91 -11.96
CA ALA A 583 2.96 38.72 -13.32
C ALA A 583 4.17 37.77 -13.32
N ASN A 584 5.06 37.90 -12.33
CA ASN A 584 6.22 37.02 -12.18
C ASN A 584 5.80 35.59 -11.82
N GLU A 585 4.90 35.43 -10.86
CA GLU A 585 4.45 34.12 -10.37
C GLU A 585 3.67 33.34 -11.43
N ILE A 586 2.88 34.04 -12.25
CA ILE A 586 2.21 33.46 -13.41
C ILE A 586 3.25 32.92 -14.40
N GLU A 587 4.30 33.68 -14.66
CA GLU A 587 5.36 33.26 -15.58
C GLU A 587 6.18 32.10 -14.99
N GLN A 588 6.45 32.09 -13.69
CA GLN A 588 7.12 30.98 -13.00
C GLN A 588 6.30 29.69 -13.07
N ALA A 589 5.00 29.75 -12.75
CA ALA A 589 4.13 28.58 -12.80
C ALA A 589 3.94 28.05 -14.23
N ARG A 590 3.97 28.94 -15.25
CA ARG A 590 3.97 28.59 -16.67
C ARG A 590 5.28 27.95 -17.11
N ALA A 591 6.42 28.55 -16.75
CA ALA A 591 7.75 28.05 -17.07
C ALA A 591 8.01 26.67 -16.45
N ALA A 592 7.47 26.43 -15.24
CA ALA A 592 7.49 25.12 -14.60
C ALA A 592 6.60 24.06 -15.29
N GLY A 593 5.78 24.45 -16.27
CA GLY A 593 4.83 23.57 -16.93
C GLY A 593 3.61 23.21 -16.08
N ILE A 594 3.50 23.76 -14.87
CA ILE A 594 2.47 23.39 -13.89
C ILE A 594 1.14 24.09 -14.21
N MET A 595 1.18 25.38 -14.56
CA MET A 595 -0.02 26.16 -14.85
C MET A 595 0.10 26.91 -16.17
N ASN A 596 -0.72 26.53 -17.16
CA ASN A 596 -0.79 27.20 -18.46
C ASN A 596 -1.95 28.20 -18.54
N GLY A 597 -1.91 29.08 -19.56
CA GLY A 597 -3.05 29.91 -19.92
C GLY A 597 -4.25 29.09 -20.40
N LEU A 598 -5.43 29.72 -20.44
CA LEU A 598 -6.63 29.12 -21.04
C LEU A 598 -6.43 28.88 -22.55
N ASN A 599 -5.59 29.69 -23.17
CA ASN A 599 -5.05 29.48 -24.50
C ASN A 599 -3.65 30.15 -24.58
N SER A 600 -3.08 30.21 -25.79
CA SER A 600 -1.75 30.78 -26.03
C SER A 600 -1.60 32.28 -25.71
N THR A 601 -2.71 33.02 -25.56
CA THR A 601 -2.70 34.48 -25.36
C THR A 601 -3.44 34.95 -24.12
N VAL A 602 -4.26 34.10 -23.48
CA VAL A 602 -5.14 34.47 -22.36
C VAL A 602 -4.85 33.60 -21.15
N PHE A 603 -4.50 34.23 -20.02
CA PHE A 603 -4.32 33.56 -18.75
C PHE A 603 -5.57 33.60 -17.85
N ALA A 604 -6.36 34.66 -17.94
CA ALA A 604 -7.49 35.03 -17.07
C ALA A 604 -7.10 35.15 -15.57
N PRO A 605 -6.21 36.11 -15.20
CA PRO A 605 -5.64 36.19 -13.84
C PRO A 605 -6.69 36.37 -12.73
N GLU A 606 -7.76 37.12 -13.01
CA GLU A 606 -8.84 37.40 -12.06
C GLU A 606 -9.98 36.36 -12.10
N GLY A 607 -9.93 35.42 -13.04
CA GLY A 607 -10.91 34.33 -13.12
C GLY A 607 -10.73 33.34 -11.97
N SER A 608 -11.83 32.86 -11.39
CA SER A 608 -11.78 31.79 -10.39
C SER A 608 -11.28 30.49 -10.99
N ILE A 609 -10.45 29.75 -10.27
CA ILE A 609 -9.98 28.43 -10.70
C ILE A 609 -11.10 27.38 -10.57
N THR A 610 -11.24 26.54 -11.60
CA THR A 610 -12.19 25.41 -11.58
C THR A 610 -11.57 24.14 -11.00
N ARG A 611 -12.41 23.19 -10.60
CA ARG A 611 -11.97 21.87 -10.09
C ARG A 611 -11.22 21.08 -11.14
N ALA A 612 -11.63 21.12 -12.40
CA ALA A 612 -10.88 20.52 -13.50
C ALA A 612 -9.49 21.16 -13.66
N GLN A 613 -9.40 22.49 -13.57
CA GLN A 613 -8.11 23.19 -13.63
C GLN A 613 -7.20 22.83 -12.47
N MET A 614 -7.73 22.73 -11.24
CA MET A 614 -6.94 22.27 -10.09
C MET A 614 -6.47 20.83 -10.27
N ALA A 615 -7.32 19.92 -10.76
CA ALA A 615 -6.94 18.53 -11.03
C ALA A 615 -5.77 18.45 -12.02
N THR A 616 -5.82 19.23 -13.11
CA THR A 616 -4.73 19.27 -14.09
C THR A 616 -3.43 19.84 -13.52
N ILE A 617 -3.50 20.88 -12.67
CA ILE A 617 -2.33 21.42 -11.98
C ILE A 617 -1.73 20.37 -11.03
N ALA A 618 -2.56 19.73 -10.22
CA ALA A 618 -2.15 18.69 -9.28
C ALA A 618 -1.49 17.51 -9.99
N TYR A 619 -2.10 17.03 -11.08
CA TYR A 619 -1.57 15.97 -11.92
C TYR A 619 -0.16 16.33 -12.44
N ARG A 620 0.02 17.51 -13.02
CA ARG A 620 1.33 17.97 -13.53
C ARG A 620 2.37 18.11 -12.43
N TRP A 621 1.99 18.66 -11.28
CA TRP A 621 2.85 18.79 -10.11
C TRP A 621 3.36 17.42 -9.62
N MET A 622 2.48 16.41 -9.59
CA MET A 622 2.83 15.05 -9.17
C MET A 622 3.74 14.35 -10.19
N GLN A 623 3.48 14.49 -11.49
CA GLN A 623 4.36 13.97 -12.54
C GLN A 623 5.77 14.56 -12.43
N GLN A 624 5.89 15.87 -12.15
CA GLN A 624 7.19 16.51 -11.97
C GLN A 624 7.94 15.96 -10.74
N GLN A 625 7.24 15.70 -9.63
CA GLN A 625 7.86 15.09 -8.45
C GLN A 625 8.33 13.65 -8.70
N ALA A 626 7.52 12.84 -9.40
CA ALA A 626 7.89 11.47 -9.75
C ALA A 626 9.17 11.45 -10.62
N ASN A 627 9.26 12.34 -11.60
CA ASN A 627 10.44 12.46 -12.47
C ASN A 627 11.67 12.98 -11.70
N ALA A 628 11.48 13.85 -10.70
CA ALA A 628 12.56 14.35 -9.85
C ALA A 628 13.12 13.28 -8.91
N GLU A 629 12.28 12.35 -8.43
CA GLU A 629 12.71 11.22 -7.58
C GLU A 629 13.56 10.21 -8.37
N VAL A 630 13.30 10.03 -9.68
CA VAL A 630 14.13 9.21 -10.60
C VAL A 630 15.49 9.84 -10.90
N THR A 631 15.61 11.18 -10.85
CA THR A 631 16.82 11.91 -11.30
C THR A 631 17.87 12.13 -10.19
N THR A 632 17.61 11.73 -8.94
CA THR A 632 18.56 11.94 -7.82
C THR A 632 19.61 10.83 -7.64
N GLY A 633 19.63 9.84 -8.53
CA GLY A 633 20.74 8.91 -8.72
C GLY A 633 21.75 9.42 -9.76
N THR A 634 22.69 10.28 -9.33
CA THR A 634 23.90 10.72 -10.07
C THR A 634 23.72 11.70 -11.24
N ALA A 635 24.50 12.78 -11.23
CA ALA A 635 24.32 13.96 -12.07
C ALA A 635 25.03 13.94 -13.44
N SER A 636 24.52 14.80 -14.33
CA SER A 636 25.20 15.55 -15.41
C SER A 636 25.17 14.99 -16.83
N ASN A 637 24.23 15.47 -17.65
CA ASN A 637 24.41 16.59 -18.61
C ASN A 637 23.21 16.58 -19.56
N VAL A 638 22.39 17.64 -19.57
CA VAL A 638 21.51 17.89 -20.71
C VAL A 638 21.53 19.36 -21.06
N ASP A 639 21.99 19.59 -22.29
CA ASP A 639 22.04 20.85 -22.99
C ASP A 639 20.64 21.46 -23.15
N ALA A 640 20.55 22.76 -22.90
CA ALA A 640 19.32 23.53 -22.95
C ALA A 640 19.02 23.93 -24.39
N THR A 641 18.21 23.15 -25.11
CA THR A 641 17.43 23.67 -26.24
C THR A 641 16.30 22.71 -26.62
N SER A 642 15.09 22.98 -26.15
CA SER A 642 13.86 22.65 -26.88
C SER A 642 12.67 23.41 -26.32
N THR A 643 12.42 24.56 -26.91
CA THR A 643 11.11 25.23 -26.90
C THR A 643 10.29 24.60 -28.02
N THR A 644 9.16 23.95 -27.71
CA THR A 644 7.93 24.01 -28.54
C THR A 644 6.73 23.32 -27.87
N THR A 645 5.74 24.18 -27.55
CA THR A 645 4.29 24.02 -27.74
C THR A 645 3.57 22.73 -27.34
N ALA A 646 2.71 22.93 -26.34
CA ALA A 646 1.61 22.08 -25.92
C ALA A 646 0.66 21.66 -27.06
N THR A 647 0.44 20.36 -27.13
CA THR A 647 -0.84 19.72 -27.47
C THR A 647 -0.90 18.45 -26.62
N GLY A 648 -1.85 18.35 -25.68
CA GLY A 648 -2.22 17.05 -25.11
C GLY A 648 -3.37 16.43 -25.91
N PRO A 649 -3.75 15.15 -25.71
CA PRO A 649 -3.13 14.15 -24.84
C PRO A 649 -2.59 12.92 -25.61
N ALA A 650 -1.62 12.21 -25.03
CA ALA A 650 -1.29 10.82 -25.39
C ALA A 650 -1.71 9.93 -24.22
N THR A 651 -2.51 8.93 -24.56
CA THR A 651 -3.41 8.15 -23.71
C THR A 651 -2.69 7.07 -22.89
N ASN A 652 -2.64 7.24 -21.57
CA ASN A 652 -2.55 6.15 -20.60
C ASN A 652 -3.93 5.97 -19.97
N ALA A 653 -4.72 5.05 -20.51
CA ALA A 653 -6.06 4.77 -20.02
C ALA A 653 -6.02 3.54 -19.10
N THR A 654 -5.84 3.76 -17.79
CA THR A 654 -6.12 2.74 -16.78
C THR A 654 -6.83 3.35 -15.57
N ALA A 655 -7.94 2.70 -15.18
CA ALA A 655 -8.79 2.94 -14.02
C ALA A 655 -9.58 4.27 -13.99
N ALA A 656 -10.58 4.40 -14.87
CA ALA A 656 -11.64 5.39 -14.68
C ALA A 656 -12.54 4.96 -13.50
N ALA A 657 -12.52 5.72 -12.41
CA ALA A 657 -13.76 5.92 -11.68
C ALA A 657 -14.56 6.98 -12.46
N SER A 658 -15.65 6.54 -13.09
CA SER A 658 -16.47 7.41 -13.93
C SER A 658 -17.36 8.28 -13.06
N PHE A 659 -17.00 9.56 -12.91
CA PHE A 659 -17.95 10.56 -12.43
C PHE A 659 -19.03 10.79 -13.50
N ASN A 660 -20.27 10.93 -13.07
CA ASN A 660 -21.42 11.05 -13.97
C ASN A 660 -21.35 12.31 -14.87
N ASP A 661 -20.56 13.30 -14.47
CA ASP A 661 -20.40 14.59 -15.15
C ASP A 661 -18.99 14.81 -15.73
N VAL A 662 -18.21 13.73 -15.88
CA VAL A 662 -16.87 13.76 -16.48
C VAL A 662 -16.87 12.82 -17.69
N PRO A 663 -17.17 13.32 -18.90
CA PRO A 663 -17.10 12.50 -20.10
C PRO A 663 -15.63 12.19 -20.45
N ALA A 664 -15.40 11.06 -21.13
CA ALA A 664 -14.05 10.57 -21.45
C ALA A 664 -13.25 11.52 -22.35
N ASP A 665 -13.94 12.36 -23.13
CA ASP A 665 -13.33 13.38 -24.01
C ASP A 665 -13.16 14.74 -23.32
N LEU A 666 -13.49 14.87 -22.03
CA LEU A 666 -13.19 16.08 -21.27
C LEU A 666 -11.69 16.30 -21.23
N TRP A 667 -11.23 17.50 -21.54
CA TRP A 667 -9.81 17.89 -21.56
C TRP A 667 -9.05 17.60 -20.23
N ALA A 668 -9.78 17.44 -19.12
CA ALA A 668 -9.25 17.14 -17.80
C ALA A 668 -9.54 15.70 -17.34
N ALA A 669 -10.15 14.84 -18.17
CA ALA A 669 -10.60 13.50 -17.77
C ALA A 669 -9.47 12.67 -17.13
N ASP A 670 -8.32 12.58 -17.79
CA ASP A 670 -7.16 11.83 -17.28
C ASP A 670 -6.63 12.41 -15.97
N ALA A 671 -6.53 13.74 -15.89
CA ALA A 671 -6.08 14.42 -14.68
C ALA A 671 -7.05 14.20 -13.51
N ILE A 672 -8.36 14.22 -13.77
CA ILE A 672 -9.42 13.97 -12.79
C ILE A 672 -9.35 12.52 -12.28
N ALA A 673 -9.22 11.55 -13.19
CA ALA A 673 -9.08 10.14 -12.84
C ALA A 673 -7.82 9.91 -11.98
N TYR A 674 -6.71 10.56 -12.34
CA TYR A 674 -5.46 10.45 -11.59
C TYR A 674 -5.56 11.06 -10.18
N VAL A 675 -6.08 12.29 -10.03
CA VAL A 675 -6.18 12.90 -8.69
C VAL A 675 -7.22 12.20 -7.81
N GLN A 676 -8.18 11.51 -8.41
CA GLN A 676 -9.11 10.65 -7.70
C GLN A 676 -8.45 9.36 -7.23
N SER A 677 -7.69 8.67 -8.09
CA SER A 677 -6.97 7.44 -7.73
C SER A 677 -5.90 7.71 -6.66
N ALA A 678 -5.29 8.90 -6.70
CA ALA A 678 -4.39 9.40 -5.66
C ALA A 678 -5.10 9.86 -4.37
N GLY A 679 -6.44 9.83 -4.32
CA GLY A 679 -7.22 10.25 -3.15
C GLY A 679 -7.21 11.76 -2.87
N LEU A 680 -6.69 12.57 -3.78
CA LEU A 680 -6.50 14.01 -3.61
C LEU A 680 -7.79 14.81 -3.85
N MET A 681 -8.58 14.41 -4.85
CA MET A 681 -9.88 15.01 -5.15
C MET A 681 -10.91 13.93 -5.49
N THR A 682 -11.65 13.45 -4.47
CA THR A 682 -12.51 12.25 -4.56
C THR A 682 -13.93 12.49 -5.11
N GLY A 683 -14.24 13.71 -5.56
CA GLY A 683 -15.60 14.11 -5.99
C GLY A 683 -16.63 14.17 -4.85
N TYR A 684 -17.91 14.19 -5.22
CA TYR A 684 -19.05 14.34 -4.31
C TYR A 684 -19.81 13.03 -4.12
N GLN A 685 -20.60 12.94 -3.04
CA GLN A 685 -21.39 11.75 -2.71
C GLN A 685 -22.46 11.39 -3.75
N ASP A 686 -22.85 12.35 -4.59
CA ASP A 686 -23.80 12.16 -5.70
C ASP A 686 -23.15 11.53 -6.95
N GLY A 687 -21.87 11.14 -6.87
CA GLY A 687 -21.12 10.54 -7.98
C GLY A 687 -20.64 11.56 -9.02
N THR A 688 -20.65 12.86 -8.70
CA THR A 688 -20.15 13.92 -9.58
C THR A 688 -18.78 14.44 -9.16
N PHE A 689 -18.00 14.97 -10.10
CA PHE A 689 -16.77 15.71 -9.83
C PHE A 689 -16.98 17.22 -9.80
N LYS A 690 -17.95 17.73 -10.56
CA LYS A 690 -18.24 19.15 -10.83
C LYS A 690 -17.02 19.85 -11.45
N PRO A 691 -16.58 19.47 -12.66
CA PRO A 691 -15.34 19.98 -13.26
C PRO A 691 -15.31 21.51 -13.39
N GLU A 692 -16.45 22.12 -13.69
CA GLU A 692 -16.61 23.58 -13.80
C GLU A 692 -16.90 24.28 -12.45
N GLY A 693 -17.04 23.51 -11.37
CA GLY A 693 -17.18 24.04 -10.02
C GLY A 693 -15.94 24.83 -9.61
N ARG A 694 -16.11 25.94 -8.88
CA ARG A 694 -15.02 26.80 -8.42
C ARG A 694 -14.47 26.31 -7.08
N LEU A 695 -13.17 26.44 -6.85
CA LEU A 695 -12.56 26.13 -5.54
C LEU A 695 -12.55 27.34 -4.62
N THR A 696 -12.95 27.13 -3.38
CA THR A 696 -12.71 28.07 -2.28
C THR A 696 -11.23 28.07 -1.85
N ARG A 697 -10.82 29.10 -1.12
CA ARG A 697 -9.46 29.22 -0.56
C ARG A 697 -9.13 28.10 0.40
N ALA A 698 -10.09 27.70 1.25
CA ALA A 698 -9.91 26.59 2.19
C ALA A 698 -9.73 25.25 1.46
N GLU A 699 -10.53 24.97 0.43
CA GLU A 699 -10.40 23.75 -0.38
C GLU A 699 -9.07 23.70 -1.13
N ALA A 700 -8.66 24.82 -1.74
CA ALA A 700 -7.39 24.91 -2.45
C ALA A 700 -6.21 24.63 -1.51
N VAL A 701 -6.20 25.22 -0.31
CA VAL A 701 -5.14 24.98 0.70
C VAL A 701 -5.06 23.50 1.08
N LYS A 702 -6.19 22.83 1.26
CA LYS A 702 -6.19 21.40 1.61
C LYS A 702 -5.53 20.54 0.54
N VAL A 703 -5.85 20.80 -0.73
CA VAL A 703 -5.23 20.10 -1.86
C VAL A 703 -3.74 20.44 -1.95
N LEU A 704 -3.37 21.72 -1.83
CA LEU A 704 -1.99 22.18 -1.94
C LEU A 704 -1.10 21.69 -0.79
N ASN A 705 -1.61 21.59 0.44
CA ASN A 705 -0.85 21.03 1.55
C ASN A 705 -0.43 19.59 1.28
N VAL A 706 -1.33 18.77 0.72
CA VAL A 706 -0.99 17.40 0.32
C VAL A 706 0.08 17.42 -0.79
N LEU A 707 -0.10 18.25 -1.83
CA LEU A 707 0.85 18.36 -2.95
C LEU A 707 2.25 18.80 -2.50
N PHE A 708 2.32 19.72 -1.54
CA PHE A 708 3.56 20.26 -0.99
C PHE A 708 4.12 19.43 0.17
N LYS A 709 3.52 18.26 0.46
CA LYS A 709 3.89 17.39 1.58
C LYS A 709 3.91 18.16 2.92
N ARG A 710 3.00 19.13 3.09
CA ARG A 710 2.82 19.95 4.30
C ARG A 710 1.80 19.32 5.22
N THR A 711 2.14 19.28 6.50
CA THR A 711 1.24 18.77 7.55
C THR A 711 0.45 19.93 8.17
N PRO A 712 -0.87 19.77 8.41
CA PRO A 712 -1.68 20.77 9.09
C PRO A 712 -1.10 21.11 10.47
N LEU A 713 -1.07 22.38 10.84
CA LEU A 713 -0.54 22.83 12.14
C LEU A 713 -1.59 22.58 13.22
N THR A 714 -1.34 21.54 14.02
CA THR A 714 -2.18 21.22 15.17
C THR A 714 -1.53 21.76 16.44
N GLY A 715 -2.26 22.59 17.20
CA GLY A 715 -1.75 23.27 18.40
C GLY A 715 -1.21 24.70 18.19
N ALA A 716 -1.48 25.31 17.03
CA ALA A 716 -1.28 26.75 16.84
C ALA A 716 -2.04 27.53 17.93
N GLY A 717 -1.42 28.60 18.45
CA GLY A 717 -1.96 29.45 19.52
C GLY A 717 -3.23 30.20 19.12
N ALA A 718 -3.28 31.52 19.36
CA ALA A 718 -4.40 32.32 18.85
C ALA A 718 -4.48 32.22 17.31
N PRO A 719 -5.69 32.11 16.71
CA PRO A 719 -5.85 32.07 15.26
C PRO A 719 -5.09 33.19 14.56
N SER A 720 -4.38 32.88 13.47
CA SER A 720 -3.69 33.90 12.67
C SER A 720 -4.66 34.82 11.93
N PHE A 721 -5.92 34.39 11.76
CA PHE A 721 -6.95 35.12 11.04
C PHE A 721 -8.26 35.22 11.83
N SER A 722 -8.90 36.39 11.80
CA SER A 722 -10.13 36.68 12.55
C SER A 722 -11.36 35.89 12.10
N ASP A 723 -11.40 35.49 10.84
CA ASP A 723 -12.51 34.77 10.20
C ASP A 723 -12.28 33.25 10.07
N VAL A 724 -11.18 32.74 10.65
CA VAL A 724 -10.88 31.30 10.70
C VAL A 724 -10.77 30.88 12.17
N PRO A 725 -11.90 30.65 12.86
CA PRO A 725 -11.87 30.17 14.23
C PRO A 725 -11.21 28.78 14.29
N ALA A 726 -10.64 28.41 15.45
CA ALA A 726 -10.00 27.11 15.66
C ALA A 726 -10.92 25.90 15.38
N THR A 727 -12.24 26.11 15.37
CA THR A 727 -13.27 25.11 15.04
C THR A 727 -13.54 24.98 13.55
N HIS A 728 -13.00 25.86 12.70
CA HIS A 728 -13.16 25.78 11.26
C HIS A 728 -12.47 24.52 10.72
N TRP A 729 -13.14 23.79 9.83
CA TRP A 729 -12.66 22.47 9.35
C TRP A 729 -11.29 22.53 8.67
N ALA A 730 -10.94 23.67 8.08
CA ALA A 730 -9.64 23.93 7.43
C ALA A 730 -8.66 24.71 8.31
N TYR A 731 -8.95 24.96 9.59
CA TYR A 731 -8.13 25.82 10.46
C TYR A 731 -6.65 25.40 10.45
N ALA A 732 -6.36 24.14 10.78
CA ALA A 732 -4.98 23.65 10.87
C ALA A 732 -4.25 23.69 9.51
N ASP A 733 -4.98 23.44 8.43
CA ASP A 733 -4.47 23.52 7.05
C ASP A 733 -4.11 24.96 6.66
N ILE A 734 -4.96 25.92 7.03
CA ILE A 734 -4.78 27.35 6.79
C ILE A 734 -3.60 27.89 7.60
N GLU A 735 -3.49 27.51 8.87
CA GLU A 735 -2.35 27.88 9.71
C GLU A 735 -1.04 27.31 9.12
N ALA A 736 -1.03 26.05 8.66
CA ALA A 736 0.15 25.45 8.01
C ALA A 736 0.57 26.14 6.70
N ALA A 737 -0.40 26.71 5.99
CA ALA A 737 -0.16 27.41 4.75
C ALA A 737 0.39 28.83 4.97
N ALA A 738 0.01 29.48 6.07
CA ALA A 738 0.19 30.90 6.31
C ALA A 738 1.19 31.27 7.42
N GLN A 739 1.53 30.34 8.33
CA GLN A 739 2.52 30.61 9.37
C GLN A 739 3.95 30.61 8.81
N LYS A 740 4.77 31.53 9.33
CA LYS A 740 6.17 31.77 8.95
C LYS A 740 7.15 30.92 9.75
#